data_AF-A0A848B6S4-F1
#
_entry.id   AF-A0A848B6S4-F1
#
_cell.length_a   1.000
_cell.length_b   1.000
_cell.length_c   1.000
_cell.angle_alpha   90.00
_cell.angle_beta   90.00
_cell.angle_gamma   90.00
#
_symmetry.space_group_name_H-M   'P 1'
#
loop_
_entity.id
_entity.type
_entity.pdbx_description
1 polymer ?
#
loop_
_entity_poly.entity_id
_entity_poly.type
_entity_poly.pdbx_seq_one_letter_code
_entity_poly.pdbx_strand_id
1 'polypeptide(L)'
;MIEREQAEHNSQNIYYRSTIGAVEAGSILQLGLRLKTREDIRQVLLRLWQEGKGEKLYPLTTDADMEAEEKFYKTKVPMPETGCLLWYYFIIVTSTGTQFYGNNQEQLGGEGALYDQAPPSFQITVYDKGAKTPDWFKHAVMYQIFPDRFCRVGDKLIEKRGAVYHASWQDDPCYYKDPDTKEIVAYDFFGGNLRGIESKLPYLKELGINTIYLNPVFESESNHHYDTGDYLKIDPILGTNEDFRHLVDTAKKQGMHILLDGVFSHTGSNSRYFNRQGQYDTVGAYQSKDSPYYEWYNFRNFPNDYECWWNFNTLPDVTETTPSYMDFIIHSEDSVLHHWMREGISGWRLDVIDELPASFSQAFYKELKATDSDAVMIGEVWEDASHKVAYGQQREYLCGHEMDSAMNYPLRKHLFDFLMGYIDGGLAMRRMESLRENYPKENFYAMMNLIGSHDVVRALTFLGEAPFYDGMPAVEQSRYHMDDDHYNLGTARLLMAVLFQMTYPGVPSVYYGDEIAMQGFKDPYNRRPYNWEHGDTYVQSRYRRYIKERNEHTALQTGELLPLYGDGDLLAFARLIRSGHDVFGAKAENDAYIAIFNRHRSEERTVTLDVGDFAEGAFVDAFHPERRYDVVRGQVTVTVKPLHGMLLREQVESQRYERAAGVLLHPTSLPTKYGIGDLGKEAYAFLDFLAEAGQKVWQILPLGPVDFGYSPYQSPSAFAGNPMLIDLDDLVEKGWLQAAETKVLYQGGGSFVDFTRVWTFKHKCLKKSYARFLKAGGEELPEYQAFCAREAAWLDDYALFVAAKADFKHEDWTKWPEAVKRREPKALEELAARLEEHVGFAKYMQFLFDAQWQRLHDYAAKKGIRILGDMPIFLSQDSADVWAHQPLFDLNIDGTPKTVAGVPPDYFSATGQLWGNPQYNWQAMKDEGYAWWIARFRKLFSLVDIVRIDHFRGFEAFWEIDGKAKTAVNGRWVKGPGKELFDAVRAAVGDLPIVAEDLGIITDEVEKLRDDCGFPGMKVLHFTLFLNDKGRIGFVAPENSVIYTGTHDNNTTVGWFTKDINEPTQAAVAQLIGADKENPQDVTKKLIRFAYASRARLAIVPMQDLLGLDSRARMNTPGTIGLNWKWCLKPDYLMALDAKALRALAEEYGRY
;
A
#
# COMPACT_ATOMS: atom_id res chain seq x y z
N MET A 1 -9.58 -38.31 11.99
CA MET A 1 -10.17 -37.03 12.41
C MET A 1 -9.04 -36.03 12.46
N ILE A 2 -9.19 -34.94 11.71
CA ILE A 2 -8.23 -33.86 11.59
C ILE A 2 -8.26 -33.05 12.88
N GLU A 3 -7.08 -32.73 13.40
CA GLU A 3 -6.92 -31.90 14.60
C GLU A 3 -7.02 -30.42 14.27
N ARG A 4 -7.34 -29.58 15.27
CA ARG A 4 -7.56 -28.13 15.08
C ARG A 4 -6.41 -27.44 14.36
N GLU A 5 -5.17 -27.76 14.71
CA GLU A 5 -3.95 -27.15 14.14
C GLU A 5 -3.64 -27.62 12.71
N GLN A 6 -4.38 -28.61 12.22
CA GLN A 6 -4.16 -29.24 10.92
C GLN A 6 -5.05 -28.68 9.81
N ALA A 7 -5.96 -27.75 10.11
CA ALA A 7 -6.80 -27.11 9.09
C ALA A 7 -6.81 -25.59 9.27
N GLU A 8 -6.69 -24.85 8.17
CA GLU A 8 -6.64 -23.39 8.21
C GLU A 8 -7.33 -22.77 6.99
N HIS A 9 -8.26 -21.85 7.26
CA HIS A 9 -8.76 -20.86 6.32
C HIS A 9 -8.93 -19.55 7.07
N ASN A 10 -8.39 -18.47 6.52
CA ASN A 10 -8.53 -17.12 7.07
C ASN A 10 -9.17 -16.20 6.02
N SER A 11 -10.42 -15.80 6.25
CA SER A 11 -11.20 -15.00 5.29
C SER A 11 -10.71 -13.55 5.15
N GLN A 12 -9.82 -13.10 6.05
CA GLN A 12 -9.15 -11.80 6.02
C GLN A 12 -7.71 -11.88 5.48
N ASN A 13 -7.33 -13.04 4.91
CA ASN A 13 -6.02 -13.27 4.33
C ASN A 13 -6.15 -13.67 2.85
N ILE A 14 -5.46 -12.91 1.99
CA ILE A 14 -5.55 -13.06 0.54
C ILE A 14 -5.11 -14.45 0.02
N TYR A 15 -4.32 -15.18 0.80
CA TYR A 15 -3.94 -16.55 0.48
C TYR A 15 -5.16 -17.47 0.34
N TYR A 16 -6.12 -17.31 1.25
CA TYR A 16 -7.29 -18.16 1.37
C TYR A 16 -8.51 -17.59 0.64
N ARG A 17 -8.52 -16.27 0.39
CA ARG A 17 -9.63 -15.54 -0.24
C ARG A 17 -9.07 -14.46 -1.17
N SER A 18 -9.21 -14.62 -2.50
CA SER A 18 -8.54 -13.72 -3.48
C SER A 18 -8.93 -12.24 -3.41
N THR A 19 -10.02 -11.91 -2.73
CA THR A 19 -10.45 -10.53 -2.44
C THR A 19 -10.76 -10.44 -0.96
N ILE A 20 -9.97 -9.65 -0.23
CA ILE A 20 -10.27 -9.33 1.17
C ILE A 20 -11.45 -8.35 1.17
N GLY A 21 -12.52 -8.75 1.83
CA GLY A 21 -13.73 -7.95 1.97
C GLY A 21 -14.86 -8.30 0.99
N ALA A 22 -15.83 -7.39 0.86
CA ALA A 22 -16.94 -7.52 -0.09
C ALA A 22 -16.46 -7.59 -1.56
N VAL A 23 -17.26 -8.21 -2.42
CA VAL A 23 -16.86 -8.62 -3.77
C VAL A 23 -17.81 -8.02 -4.81
N GLU A 24 -17.29 -7.60 -5.96
CA GLU A 24 -18.11 -7.04 -7.04
C GLU A 24 -18.91 -8.13 -7.76
N ALA A 25 -20.15 -7.83 -8.14
CA ALA A 25 -21.02 -8.70 -8.93
C ALA A 25 -20.38 -9.08 -10.28
N GLY A 26 -20.56 -10.34 -10.69
CA GLY A 26 -20.00 -10.91 -11.92
C GLY A 26 -18.49 -11.19 -11.88
N SER A 27 -17.81 -10.92 -10.77
CA SER A 27 -16.39 -11.26 -10.58
C SER A 27 -16.18 -12.73 -10.20
N ILE A 28 -14.92 -13.17 -10.11
CA ILE A 28 -14.56 -14.54 -9.69
C ILE A 28 -13.83 -14.46 -8.35
N LEU A 29 -14.36 -15.15 -7.33
CA LEU A 29 -13.73 -15.29 -6.03
C LEU A 29 -13.06 -16.66 -5.92
N GLN A 30 -11.77 -16.69 -5.61
CA GLN A 30 -11.08 -17.93 -5.23
C GLN A 30 -11.14 -18.10 -3.72
N LEU A 31 -11.56 -19.27 -3.27
CA LEU A 31 -11.57 -19.69 -1.86
C LEU A 31 -10.71 -20.94 -1.70
N GLY A 32 -9.93 -21.00 -0.61
CA GLY A 32 -9.05 -22.13 -0.33
C GLY A 32 -8.97 -22.52 1.14
N LEU A 33 -8.54 -23.75 1.39
CA LEU A 33 -8.40 -24.38 2.70
C LEU A 33 -7.07 -25.15 2.74
N ARG A 34 -6.21 -24.84 3.71
CA ARG A 34 -4.96 -25.56 3.95
C ARG A 34 -5.23 -26.72 4.91
N LEU A 35 -4.79 -27.92 4.55
CA LEU A 35 -4.84 -29.11 5.41
C LEU A 35 -3.43 -29.69 5.59
N LYS A 36 -2.97 -29.81 6.84
CA LYS A 36 -1.68 -30.40 7.22
C LYS A 36 -1.89 -31.73 7.93
N THR A 37 -2.15 -32.79 7.17
CA THR A 37 -2.48 -34.11 7.71
C THR A 37 -2.03 -35.23 6.78
N ARG A 38 -1.67 -36.38 7.37
CA ARG A 38 -1.42 -37.64 6.66
C ARG A 38 -2.69 -38.49 6.48
N GLU A 39 -3.84 -38.01 6.98
CA GLU A 39 -5.11 -38.69 6.82
C GLU A 39 -5.55 -38.71 5.35
N ASP A 40 -6.21 -39.80 4.93
CA ASP A 40 -6.72 -39.96 3.57
C ASP A 40 -7.94 -39.04 3.36
N ILE A 41 -7.73 -37.93 2.65
CA ILE A 41 -8.76 -36.96 2.28
C ILE A 41 -9.45 -37.45 1.00
N ARG A 42 -10.71 -37.86 1.10
CA ARG A 42 -11.51 -38.31 -0.04
C ARG A 42 -12.04 -37.15 -0.87
N GLN A 43 -12.48 -36.09 -0.20
CA GLN A 43 -13.04 -34.91 -0.86
C GLN A 43 -13.01 -33.69 0.07
N VAL A 44 -12.81 -32.52 -0.51
CA VAL A 44 -13.09 -31.24 0.13
C VAL A 44 -14.13 -30.51 -0.72
N LEU A 45 -15.21 -30.06 -0.09
CA LEU A 45 -16.30 -29.31 -0.74
C LEU A 45 -16.44 -27.95 -0.07
N LEU A 46 -16.76 -26.93 -0.86
CA LEU A 46 -17.25 -25.64 -0.39
C LEU A 46 -18.77 -25.67 -0.53
N ARG A 47 -19.50 -25.49 0.57
CA ARG A 47 -20.93 -25.20 0.52
C ARG A 47 -21.10 -23.69 0.45
N LEU A 48 -21.78 -23.21 -0.58
CA LEU A 48 -22.12 -21.81 -0.80
C LEU A 48 -23.64 -21.70 -0.98
N TRP A 49 -24.30 -20.78 -0.28
CA TRP A 49 -25.75 -20.60 -0.43
C TRP A 49 -26.17 -19.15 -0.30
N GLN A 50 -27.36 -18.88 -0.84
CA GLN A 50 -28.11 -17.65 -0.64
C GLN A 50 -29.41 -18.00 0.08
N GLU A 51 -29.72 -17.24 1.13
CA GLU A 51 -30.96 -17.42 1.90
C GLU A 51 -32.18 -17.30 0.97
N GLY A 52 -33.14 -18.23 1.10
CA GLY A 52 -34.34 -18.29 0.26
C GLY A 52 -34.15 -18.67 -1.23
N LYS A 53 -32.92 -18.74 -1.77
CA LYS A 53 -32.66 -19.13 -3.17
C LYS A 53 -31.99 -20.50 -3.33
N GLY A 54 -31.32 -21.01 -2.30
CA GLY A 54 -30.76 -22.36 -2.25
C GLY A 54 -29.23 -22.42 -2.18
N GLU A 55 -28.69 -23.64 -2.21
CA GLU A 55 -27.27 -23.94 -2.01
C GLU A 55 -26.61 -24.61 -3.23
N LYS A 56 -25.28 -24.49 -3.31
CA LYS A 56 -24.41 -25.18 -4.26
C LYS A 56 -23.18 -25.73 -3.54
N LEU A 57 -22.74 -26.92 -3.97
CA LEU A 57 -21.50 -27.53 -3.51
C LEU A 57 -20.44 -27.44 -4.61
N TYR A 58 -19.31 -26.80 -4.30
CA TYR A 58 -18.16 -26.70 -5.21
C TYR A 58 -17.08 -27.66 -4.73
N PRO A 59 -16.62 -28.61 -5.55
CA PRO A 59 -15.44 -29.38 -5.21
C PRO A 59 -14.20 -28.48 -5.21
N LEU A 60 -13.34 -28.64 -4.21
CA LEU A 60 -12.02 -28.04 -4.20
C LEU A 60 -11.00 -29.05 -4.73
N THR A 61 -10.00 -28.53 -5.44
CA THR A 61 -8.89 -29.30 -5.99
C THR A 61 -7.57 -28.86 -5.37
N THR A 62 -6.60 -29.77 -5.32
CA THR A 62 -5.24 -29.50 -4.85
C THR A 62 -4.25 -29.95 -5.93
N ASP A 63 -3.20 -29.17 -6.15
CA ASP A 63 -2.12 -29.52 -7.07
C ASP A 63 -0.96 -30.24 -6.36
N ALA A 64 -1.02 -30.35 -5.02
CA ALA A 64 -0.01 -31.07 -4.22
C ALA A 64 -0.06 -32.60 -4.43
N ASP A 65 1.11 -33.22 -4.41
CA ASP A 65 1.26 -34.69 -4.47
C ASP A 65 0.46 -35.39 -3.39
N MET A 66 -0.02 -36.60 -3.69
CA MET A 66 -0.84 -37.39 -2.76
C MET A 66 -0.11 -37.71 -1.44
N GLU A 67 1.22 -37.77 -1.47
CA GLU A 67 2.09 -38.04 -0.30
C GLU A 67 2.49 -36.77 0.47
N ALA A 68 2.15 -35.58 -0.01
CA ALA A 68 2.49 -34.33 0.68
C ALA A 68 1.75 -34.24 2.03
N GLU A 69 2.49 -33.91 3.09
CA GLU A 69 1.91 -33.72 4.44
C GLU A 69 1.02 -32.48 4.54
N GLU A 70 1.24 -31.50 3.67
CA GLU A 70 0.45 -30.28 3.58
C GLU A 70 -0.13 -30.14 2.17
N LYS A 71 -1.44 -29.93 2.10
CA LYS A 71 -2.20 -29.79 0.86
C LYS A 71 -3.06 -28.52 0.93
N PHE A 72 -3.07 -27.77 -0.16
CA PHE A 72 -3.91 -26.57 -0.29
C PHE A 72 -5.03 -26.85 -1.30
N TYR A 73 -6.25 -26.95 -0.78
CA TYR A 73 -7.45 -27.15 -1.59
C TYR A 73 -8.01 -25.78 -1.98
N LYS A 74 -8.35 -25.58 -3.26
CA LYS A 74 -8.93 -24.32 -3.74
C LYS A 74 -10.01 -24.53 -4.79
N THR A 75 -10.87 -23.54 -4.95
CA THR A 75 -11.88 -23.49 -6.02
C THR A 75 -12.16 -22.04 -6.43
N LYS A 76 -12.51 -21.83 -7.70
CA LYS A 76 -12.91 -20.52 -8.24
C LYS A 76 -14.43 -20.47 -8.37
N VAL A 77 -15.06 -19.51 -7.72
CA VAL A 77 -16.52 -19.35 -7.67
C VAL A 77 -16.91 -18.09 -8.43
N PRO A 78 -17.74 -18.18 -9.49
CA PRO A 78 -18.31 -16.99 -10.12
C PRO A 78 -19.34 -16.37 -9.18
N MET A 79 -19.19 -15.08 -8.90
CA MET A 79 -20.16 -14.32 -8.13
C MET A 79 -21.42 -14.06 -8.97
N PRO A 80 -22.61 -13.93 -8.34
CA PRO A 80 -23.83 -13.54 -9.00
C PRO A 80 -23.69 -12.21 -9.78
N GLU A 81 -24.49 -12.04 -10.83
CA GLU A 81 -24.49 -10.85 -11.70
C GLU A 81 -25.11 -9.60 -11.04
N THR A 82 -25.77 -9.78 -9.89
CA THR A 82 -26.39 -8.71 -9.10
C THR A 82 -25.94 -8.82 -7.66
N GLY A 83 -25.91 -7.70 -6.94
CA GLY A 83 -25.61 -7.66 -5.52
C GLY A 83 -26.53 -8.55 -4.70
N CYS A 84 -25.97 -9.23 -3.70
CA CYS A 84 -26.68 -10.10 -2.76
C CYS A 84 -25.76 -10.55 -1.61
N LEU A 85 -26.32 -11.27 -0.64
CA LEU A 85 -25.56 -11.92 0.42
C LEU A 85 -25.41 -13.42 0.15
N LEU A 86 -24.18 -13.91 0.30
CA LEU A 86 -23.84 -15.33 0.25
C LEU A 86 -23.16 -15.77 1.53
N TRP A 87 -23.31 -17.06 1.84
CA TRP A 87 -22.71 -17.69 3.00
C TRP A 87 -21.92 -18.92 2.59
N TYR A 88 -20.79 -19.19 3.26
CA TYR A 88 -20.01 -20.39 2.99
C TYR A 88 -19.35 -21.05 4.19
N TYR A 89 -19.08 -22.35 4.06
CA TYR A 89 -18.15 -23.12 4.87
C TYR A 89 -17.60 -24.32 4.07
N PHE A 90 -16.56 -24.97 4.57
CA PHE A 90 -15.96 -26.15 3.95
C PHE A 90 -16.42 -27.44 4.62
N ILE A 91 -16.58 -28.49 3.80
CA ILE A 91 -16.89 -29.86 4.22
C ILE A 91 -15.67 -30.71 3.85
N ILE A 92 -15.10 -31.39 4.83
CA ILE A 92 -13.90 -32.22 4.69
C ILE A 92 -14.32 -33.67 4.92
N VAL A 93 -14.23 -34.49 3.87
CA VAL A 93 -14.58 -35.91 3.92
C VAL A 93 -13.30 -36.72 3.94
N THR A 94 -13.07 -37.47 5.02
CA THR A 94 -11.91 -38.36 5.17
C THR A 94 -12.33 -39.82 5.18
N SER A 95 -11.36 -40.74 5.27
CA SER A 95 -11.65 -42.16 5.48
C SER A 95 -12.30 -42.47 6.84
N THR A 96 -12.15 -41.59 7.84
CA THR A 96 -12.64 -41.83 9.21
C THR A 96 -13.92 -41.07 9.56
N GLY A 97 -14.30 -40.05 8.79
CA GLY A 97 -15.52 -39.28 9.05
C GLY A 97 -15.68 -38.06 8.15
N THR A 98 -16.64 -37.20 8.48
CA THR A 98 -16.83 -35.88 7.87
C THR A 98 -16.70 -34.81 8.94
N GLN A 99 -15.88 -33.81 8.70
CA GLN A 99 -15.72 -32.63 9.53
C GLN A 99 -16.00 -31.37 8.71
N PHE A 100 -16.25 -30.26 9.38
CA PHE A 100 -16.58 -28.99 8.76
C PHE A 100 -15.58 -27.93 9.20
N TYR A 101 -15.24 -27.02 8.31
CA TYR A 101 -14.43 -25.84 8.64
C TYR A 101 -15.22 -24.59 8.29
N GLY A 102 -15.53 -23.77 9.30
CA GLY A 102 -16.35 -22.58 9.14
C GLY A 102 -15.81 -21.38 9.91
N ASN A 103 -16.62 -20.35 10.01
CA ASN A 103 -16.31 -19.13 10.74
C ASN A 103 -16.10 -19.46 12.22
N ASN A 104 -15.34 -18.63 12.92
CA ASN A 104 -15.09 -18.81 14.35
C ASN A 104 -16.37 -18.67 15.18
N GLN A 105 -16.30 -19.09 16.45
CA GLN A 105 -17.46 -19.08 17.34
C GLN A 105 -18.02 -17.67 17.57
N GLU A 106 -17.16 -16.65 17.51
CA GLU A 106 -17.54 -15.25 17.62
C GLU A 106 -18.13 -14.67 16.32
N GLN A 107 -18.08 -15.42 15.22
CA GLN A 107 -18.60 -15.07 13.89
C GLN A 107 -17.97 -13.81 13.27
N LEU A 108 -16.71 -13.52 13.60
CA LEU A 108 -16.03 -12.29 13.20
C LEU A 108 -15.28 -12.37 11.86
N GLY A 109 -15.38 -13.50 11.15
CA GLY A 109 -14.51 -13.77 10.00
C GLY A 109 -13.06 -13.99 10.44
N GLY A 110 -12.11 -13.75 9.55
CA GLY A 110 -10.70 -14.02 9.81
C GLY A 110 -10.43 -15.53 9.88
N GLU A 111 -9.57 -15.96 10.80
CA GLU A 111 -9.28 -17.39 11.01
C GLU A 111 -10.52 -18.14 11.52
N GLY A 112 -10.84 -19.24 10.84
CA GLY A 112 -11.97 -20.10 11.17
C GLY A 112 -11.65 -21.19 12.20
N ALA A 113 -12.54 -22.18 12.28
CA ALA A 113 -12.36 -23.33 13.16
C ALA A 113 -12.95 -24.62 12.57
N LEU A 114 -12.47 -25.77 13.08
CA LEU A 114 -13.03 -27.10 12.80
C LEU A 114 -14.23 -27.41 13.70
N TYR A 115 -15.21 -28.12 13.14
CA TYR A 115 -16.44 -28.54 13.79
C TYR A 115 -16.83 -29.96 13.34
N ASP A 116 -17.49 -30.71 14.22
CA ASP A 116 -18.03 -32.05 13.91
C ASP A 116 -19.44 -31.99 13.29
N GLN A 117 -20.04 -30.80 13.25
CA GLN A 117 -21.35 -30.51 12.68
C GLN A 117 -21.31 -29.20 11.87
N ALA A 118 -22.41 -28.86 11.20
CA ALA A 118 -22.50 -27.63 10.41
C ALA A 118 -22.06 -26.41 11.24
N PRO A 119 -21.05 -25.64 10.77
CA PRO A 119 -20.42 -24.59 11.54
C PRO A 119 -21.10 -23.24 11.33
N PRO A 120 -20.78 -22.21 12.15
CA PRO A 120 -21.02 -20.83 11.77
C PRO A 120 -20.39 -20.53 10.40
N SER A 121 -21.03 -19.67 9.63
CA SER A 121 -20.73 -19.47 8.22
C SER A 121 -19.97 -18.17 8.00
N PHE A 122 -19.09 -18.14 7.00
CA PHE A 122 -18.48 -16.91 6.53
C PHE A 122 -19.46 -16.16 5.63
N GLN A 123 -19.40 -14.83 5.66
CA GLN A 123 -20.21 -13.95 4.82
C GLN A 123 -19.44 -13.51 3.57
N ILE A 124 -20.15 -13.41 2.45
CA ILE A 124 -19.72 -12.68 1.26
C ILE A 124 -20.81 -11.69 0.91
N THR A 125 -20.54 -10.41 1.13
CA THR A 125 -21.33 -9.31 0.58
C THR A 125 -20.94 -9.13 -0.88
N VAL A 126 -21.88 -9.38 -1.79
CA VAL A 126 -21.71 -9.09 -3.22
C VAL A 126 -22.37 -7.75 -3.50
N TYR A 127 -21.63 -6.79 -4.03
CA TYR A 127 -22.17 -5.47 -4.39
C TYR A 127 -22.29 -5.29 -5.90
N ASP A 128 -23.28 -4.51 -6.33
CA ASP A 128 -23.52 -4.23 -7.75
C ASP A 128 -22.29 -3.64 -8.44
N LYS A 129 -22.07 -4.08 -9.67
CA LYS A 129 -20.92 -3.66 -10.47
C LYS A 129 -20.90 -2.15 -10.66
N GLY A 130 -19.78 -1.52 -10.30
CA GLY A 130 -19.61 -0.08 -10.38
C GLY A 130 -20.42 0.74 -9.36
N ALA A 131 -21.01 0.11 -8.33
CA ALA A 131 -21.64 0.85 -7.22
C ALA A 131 -20.63 1.80 -6.57
N LYS A 132 -21.05 3.04 -6.32
CA LYS A 132 -20.22 4.11 -5.75
C LYS A 132 -21.01 4.91 -4.75
N THR A 133 -20.34 5.39 -3.71
CA THR A 133 -20.88 6.41 -2.81
C THR A 133 -20.36 7.80 -3.20
N PRO A 134 -21.05 8.90 -2.85
CA PRO A 134 -20.62 10.24 -3.23
C PRO A 134 -19.20 10.56 -2.73
N ASP A 135 -18.32 11.01 -3.62
CA ASP A 135 -16.91 11.23 -3.28
C ASP A 135 -16.74 12.35 -2.25
N TRP A 136 -17.48 13.46 -2.39
CA TRP A 136 -17.46 14.57 -1.44
C TRP A 136 -17.79 14.13 -0.01
N PHE A 137 -18.64 13.12 0.14
CA PHE A 137 -19.10 12.63 1.43
C PHE A 137 -17.99 11.88 2.18
N LYS A 138 -17.11 11.15 1.48
CA LYS A 138 -15.95 10.46 2.09
C LYS A 138 -14.95 11.44 2.72
N HIS A 139 -14.92 12.68 2.24
CA HIS A 139 -14.11 13.78 2.77
C HIS A 139 -14.84 14.64 3.82
N ALA A 140 -16.09 14.29 4.15
CA ALA A 140 -16.91 15.09 5.04
C ALA A 140 -16.52 14.97 6.51
N VAL A 141 -16.82 16.03 7.26
CA VAL A 141 -17.00 16.03 8.71
C VAL A 141 -18.40 16.58 8.96
N MET A 142 -19.27 15.70 9.45
CA MET A 142 -20.68 15.95 9.66
C MET A 142 -20.95 16.50 11.06
N TYR A 143 -21.93 17.39 11.15
CA TYR A 143 -22.44 17.92 12.41
C TYR A 143 -23.97 17.73 12.48
N GLN A 144 -24.43 16.93 13.44
CA GLN A 144 -25.85 16.66 13.67
C GLN A 144 -26.46 17.74 14.57
N ILE A 145 -27.53 18.38 14.10
CA ILE A 145 -28.25 19.44 14.80
C ILE A 145 -29.67 18.99 15.11
N PHE A 146 -30.06 19.14 16.38
CA PHE A 146 -31.46 19.15 16.79
C PHE A 146 -31.98 20.61 16.76
N PRO A 147 -32.83 21.00 15.79
CA PRO A 147 -33.08 22.40 15.46
C PRO A 147 -33.57 23.28 16.61
N ASP A 148 -34.60 22.83 17.36
CA ASP A 148 -35.19 23.59 18.48
C ASP A 148 -34.18 23.88 19.62
N ARG A 149 -33.09 23.12 19.68
CA ARG A 149 -32.16 23.10 20.81
C ARG A 149 -30.79 23.70 20.48
N PHE A 150 -30.55 24.10 19.23
CA PHE A 150 -29.22 24.55 18.83
C PHE A 150 -29.00 26.05 19.01
N CYS A 151 -29.84 26.89 18.39
CA CYS A 151 -29.73 28.33 18.53
C CYS A 151 -31.05 29.04 18.21
N ARG A 152 -31.47 29.95 19.10
CA ARG A 152 -32.64 30.81 18.90
C ARG A 152 -32.22 32.21 18.47
N VAL A 153 -32.84 32.71 17.40
CA VAL A 153 -32.77 34.12 17.00
C VAL A 153 -34.17 34.71 16.96
N GLY A 154 -34.36 35.81 17.70
CA GLY A 154 -35.65 36.49 17.85
C GLY A 154 -36.53 35.92 18.98
N ASP A 155 -37.54 36.71 19.38
CA ASP A 155 -38.42 36.42 20.52
C ASP A 155 -39.89 36.21 20.11
N LYS A 156 -40.15 36.01 18.81
CA LYS A 156 -41.52 35.83 18.30
C LYS A 156 -42.02 34.44 18.68
N LEU A 157 -43.03 34.39 19.55
CA LEU A 157 -43.75 33.15 19.86
C LEU A 157 -44.70 32.80 18.72
N ILE A 158 -44.67 31.55 18.29
CA ILE A 158 -45.58 31.01 17.29
C ILE A 158 -46.70 30.28 18.03
N GLU A 159 -47.94 30.65 17.73
CA GLU A 159 -49.10 29.98 18.32
C GLU A 159 -49.20 28.56 17.73
N LYS A 160 -48.90 27.57 18.57
CA LYS A 160 -48.98 26.14 18.25
C LYS A 160 -49.70 25.44 19.39
N ARG A 161 -50.78 24.73 19.08
CA ARG A 161 -51.63 24.05 20.08
C ARG A 161 -50.81 22.96 20.77
N GLY A 162 -50.84 22.92 22.11
CA GLY A 162 -50.09 21.93 22.90
C GLY A 162 -48.59 22.21 23.06
N ALA A 163 -48.09 23.33 22.52
CA ALA A 163 -46.70 23.76 22.71
C ALA A 163 -46.49 24.47 24.05
N VAL A 164 -45.44 24.07 24.77
CA VAL A 164 -44.99 24.71 26.03
C VAL A 164 -43.66 25.39 25.78
N TYR A 165 -43.64 26.72 25.79
CA TYR A 165 -42.40 27.47 25.55
C TYR A 165 -41.60 27.70 26.84
N HIS A 166 -40.30 27.41 26.77
CA HIS A 166 -39.35 27.81 27.80
C HIS A 166 -38.93 29.27 27.60
N ALA A 167 -39.11 30.07 28.66
CA ALA A 167 -38.66 31.46 28.65
C ALA A 167 -37.13 31.56 28.66
N SER A 168 -36.48 30.68 29.43
CA SER A 168 -35.02 30.63 29.58
C SER A 168 -34.42 29.55 28.69
N TRP A 169 -33.33 29.89 28.00
CA TRP A 169 -32.52 28.92 27.23
C TRP A 169 -31.76 27.94 28.14
N GLN A 170 -31.66 28.25 29.43
CA GLN A 170 -30.94 27.44 30.43
C GLN A 170 -31.86 26.42 31.15
N ASP A 171 -33.14 26.35 30.79
CA ASP A 171 -34.05 25.36 31.37
C ASP A 171 -33.72 23.95 30.88
N ASP A 172 -34.10 22.95 31.68
CA ASP A 172 -33.98 21.55 31.30
C ASP A 172 -35.19 21.09 30.44
N PRO A 173 -34.97 20.19 29.47
CA PRO A 173 -36.06 19.55 28.75
C PRO A 173 -37.03 18.83 29.68
N CYS A 174 -38.33 18.89 29.36
CA CYS A 174 -39.32 18.05 30.05
C CYS A 174 -40.50 17.68 29.14
N TYR A 175 -40.93 16.42 29.22
CA TYR A 175 -42.18 15.96 28.63
C TYR A 175 -43.31 15.98 29.65
N TYR A 176 -44.42 16.60 29.29
CA TYR A 176 -45.63 16.59 30.09
C TYR A 176 -46.43 15.34 29.74
N LYS A 177 -46.45 14.37 30.64
CA LYS A 177 -47.12 13.08 30.43
C LYS A 177 -48.43 13.00 31.21
N ASP A 178 -49.42 12.39 30.59
CA ASP A 178 -50.66 12.01 31.26
C ASP A 178 -50.36 10.99 32.40
N PRO A 179 -50.90 11.19 33.61
CA PRO A 179 -50.62 10.31 34.74
C PRO A 179 -51.08 8.86 34.54
N ASP A 180 -52.15 8.64 33.79
CA ASP A 180 -52.82 7.34 33.65
C ASP A 180 -52.31 6.59 32.42
N THR A 181 -52.25 7.25 31.27
CA THR A 181 -51.87 6.66 29.96
C THR A 181 -50.37 6.75 29.69
N LYS A 182 -49.64 7.63 30.40
CA LYS A 182 -48.22 7.96 30.17
C LYS A 182 -47.91 8.58 28.81
N GLU A 183 -48.94 8.87 28.00
CA GLU A 183 -48.81 9.60 26.73
C GLU A 183 -48.33 11.02 26.95
N ILE A 184 -47.60 11.58 26.00
CA ILE A 184 -47.15 12.98 26.05
C ILE A 184 -48.34 13.86 25.64
N VAL A 185 -48.79 14.72 26.55
CA VAL A 185 -49.94 15.62 26.33
C VAL A 185 -49.52 17.02 25.90
N ALA A 186 -48.26 17.39 26.14
CA ALA A 186 -47.68 18.65 25.68
C ALA A 186 -46.17 18.51 25.49
N TYR A 187 -45.65 19.13 24.43
CA TYR A 187 -44.23 19.14 24.09
C TYR A 187 -43.61 20.49 24.42
N ASP A 188 -42.37 20.46 24.91
CA ASP A 188 -41.61 21.64 25.26
C ASP A 188 -40.78 22.18 24.09
N PHE A 189 -40.73 23.51 23.96
CA PHE A 189 -40.00 24.20 22.89
C PHE A 189 -39.11 25.28 23.48
N PHE A 190 -37.86 25.34 23.00
CA PHE A 190 -36.90 26.38 23.38
C PHE A 190 -36.83 27.51 22.33
N GLY A 191 -37.33 27.26 21.13
CA GLY A 191 -37.44 28.23 20.05
C GLY A 191 -36.20 28.33 19.17
N GLY A 192 -35.34 27.30 19.17
CA GLY A 192 -34.27 27.18 18.18
C GLY A 192 -34.85 27.15 16.77
N ASN A 193 -34.19 27.82 15.82
CA ASN A 193 -34.77 28.05 14.50
C ASN A 193 -33.72 28.12 13.38
N LEU A 194 -34.18 28.07 12.11
CA LEU A 194 -33.29 28.00 10.94
C LEU A 194 -32.36 29.22 10.83
N ARG A 195 -32.83 30.42 11.19
CA ARG A 195 -32.00 31.63 11.24
C ARG A 195 -30.94 31.54 12.34
N GLY A 196 -31.25 30.90 13.46
CA GLY A 196 -30.29 30.57 14.49
C GLY A 196 -29.18 29.67 13.97
N ILE A 197 -29.53 28.59 13.27
CA ILE A 197 -28.56 27.70 12.60
C ILE A 197 -27.70 28.50 11.61
N GLU A 198 -28.32 29.30 10.76
CA GLU A 198 -27.62 30.14 9.78
C GLU A 198 -26.59 31.08 10.43
N SER A 199 -26.98 31.73 11.54
CA SER A 199 -26.09 32.64 12.28
C SER A 199 -24.84 31.96 12.85
N LYS A 200 -24.87 30.63 12.96
CA LYS A 200 -23.79 29.79 13.51
C LYS A 200 -23.03 29.00 12.45
N LEU A 201 -23.34 29.16 11.17
CA LEU A 201 -22.50 28.61 10.09
C LEU A 201 -21.02 29.05 10.21
N PRO A 202 -20.68 30.31 10.58
CA PRO A 202 -19.28 30.68 10.80
C PRO A 202 -18.60 29.87 11.92
N TYR A 203 -19.33 29.56 13.00
CA TYR A 203 -18.84 28.73 14.10
C TYR A 203 -18.55 27.30 13.63
N LEU A 204 -19.49 26.70 12.89
CA LEU A 204 -19.32 25.36 12.33
C LEU A 204 -18.14 25.31 11.34
N LYS A 205 -17.97 26.36 10.54
CA LYS A 205 -16.84 26.48 9.61
C LYS A 205 -15.50 26.59 10.35
N GLU A 206 -15.45 27.36 11.43
CA GLU A 206 -14.26 27.48 12.27
C GLU A 206 -13.90 26.15 12.96
N LEU A 207 -14.90 25.36 13.32
CA LEU A 207 -14.70 24.01 13.84
C LEU A 207 -14.17 23.05 12.76
N GLY A 208 -14.41 23.35 11.48
CA GLY A 208 -14.00 22.55 10.32
C GLY A 208 -15.10 21.65 9.75
N ILE A 209 -16.37 21.91 10.09
CA ILE A 209 -17.53 21.17 9.59
C ILE A 209 -17.82 21.57 8.14
N ASN A 210 -18.14 20.59 7.30
CA ASN A 210 -18.55 20.79 5.91
C ASN A 210 -19.88 20.11 5.56
N THR A 211 -20.50 19.39 6.51
CA THR A 211 -21.80 18.74 6.30
C THR A 211 -22.67 18.91 7.54
N ILE A 212 -23.91 19.32 7.36
CA ILE A 212 -24.89 19.51 8.42
C ILE A 212 -26.00 18.48 8.21
N TYR A 213 -26.28 17.70 9.24
CA TYR A 213 -27.44 16.81 9.29
C TYR A 213 -28.46 17.40 10.27
N LEU A 214 -29.66 17.69 9.78
CA LEU A 214 -30.76 18.17 10.62
C LEU A 214 -31.66 16.98 10.98
N ASN A 215 -31.92 16.80 12.28
CA ASN A 215 -33.12 16.08 12.73
C ASN A 215 -34.38 16.72 12.09
N PRO A 216 -35.54 16.05 12.10
CA PRO A 216 -36.66 16.43 11.23
C PRO A 216 -37.07 17.90 11.42
N VAL A 217 -37.38 18.56 10.29
CA VAL A 217 -37.67 20.00 10.22
C VAL A 217 -39.08 20.31 9.72
N PHE A 218 -39.84 19.29 9.35
CA PHE A 218 -41.17 19.44 8.78
C PHE A 218 -42.20 19.75 9.87
N GLU A 219 -43.29 20.39 9.47
CA GLU A 219 -44.39 20.75 10.36
C GLU A 219 -44.88 19.52 11.12
N SER A 220 -44.97 19.59 12.45
CA SER A 220 -45.38 18.50 13.34
C SER A 220 -46.12 19.03 14.58
N GLU A 221 -46.50 18.21 15.57
CA GLU A 221 -46.95 18.72 16.88
C GLU A 221 -45.82 18.80 17.90
N SER A 222 -44.89 17.84 17.85
CA SER A 222 -43.79 17.73 18.81
C SER A 222 -42.61 18.68 18.54
N ASN A 223 -41.63 18.65 19.45
CA ASN A 223 -40.33 19.31 19.30
C ASN A 223 -39.28 18.50 18.53
N HIS A 224 -39.52 17.20 18.33
CA HIS A 224 -38.61 16.28 17.66
C HIS A 224 -39.00 16.05 16.21
N HIS A 225 -40.24 16.43 15.85
CA HIS A 225 -40.74 16.49 14.48
C HIS A 225 -40.89 15.15 13.73
N TYR A 226 -40.59 14.00 14.38
CA TYR A 226 -40.91 12.66 13.84
C TYR A 226 -42.40 12.40 13.60
N ASP A 227 -43.29 13.05 14.34
CA ASP A 227 -44.75 13.03 14.15
C ASP A 227 -45.19 13.96 13.00
N THR A 228 -44.69 13.70 11.79
CA THR A 228 -44.82 14.61 10.65
C THR A 228 -46.28 14.95 10.35
N GLY A 229 -46.57 16.25 10.33
CA GLY A 229 -47.86 16.85 10.03
C GLY A 229 -48.04 17.20 8.55
N ASP A 230 -47.04 17.85 7.92
CA ASP A 230 -46.98 18.15 6.49
C ASP A 230 -45.52 18.12 5.97
N TYR A 231 -45.17 17.08 5.20
CA TYR A 231 -43.85 16.87 4.60
C TYR A 231 -43.34 17.99 3.68
N LEU A 232 -44.23 18.82 3.12
CA LEU A 232 -43.85 19.85 2.14
C LEU A 232 -43.66 21.23 2.80
N LYS A 233 -43.75 21.30 4.12
CA LYS A 233 -43.73 22.56 4.86
C LYS A 233 -42.80 22.49 6.07
N ILE A 234 -41.90 23.46 6.19
CA ILE A 234 -41.08 23.65 7.39
C ILE A 234 -41.99 23.97 8.58
N ASP A 235 -41.65 23.42 9.75
CA ASP A 235 -42.38 23.73 10.97
C ASP A 235 -42.36 25.24 11.27
N PRO A 236 -43.54 25.86 11.50
CA PRO A 236 -43.64 27.29 11.77
C PRO A 236 -42.78 27.81 12.93
N ILE A 237 -42.43 26.97 13.92
CA ILE A 237 -41.50 27.34 15.00
C ILE A 237 -40.08 27.50 14.47
N LEU A 238 -39.66 26.64 13.54
CA LEU A 238 -38.33 26.66 12.95
C LEU A 238 -38.17 27.75 11.88
N GLY A 239 -39.23 28.06 11.15
CA GLY A 239 -39.25 29.13 10.14
C GLY A 239 -40.19 28.85 8.98
N THR A 240 -39.75 29.19 7.77
CA THR A 240 -40.49 28.97 6.52
C THR A 240 -39.63 28.22 5.50
N ASN A 241 -40.23 27.69 4.43
CA ASN A 241 -39.46 27.10 3.32
C ASN A 241 -38.51 28.12 2.67
N GLU A 242 -38.84 29.42 2.69
CA GLU A 242 -37.94 30.47 2.21
C GLU A 242 -36.72 30.65 3.13
N ASP A 243 -36.92 30.63 4.45
CA ASP A 243 -35.80 30.64 5.42
C ASP A 243 -34.92 29.39 5.24
N PHE A 244 -35.51 28.23 4.95
CA PHE A 244 -34.76 27.00 4.66
C PHE A 244 -33.92 27.11 3.39
N ARG A 245 -34.51 27.58 2.29
CA ARG A 245 -33.77 27.81 1.04
C ARG A 245 -32.60 28.78 1.26
N HIS A 246 -32.83 29.84 2.03
CA HIS A 246 -31.79 30.80 2.37
C HIS A 246 -30.65 30.18 3.20
N LEU A 247 -30.98 29.30 4.16
CA LEU A 247 -30.00 28.54 4.93
C LEU A 247 -29.17 27.63 4.01
N VAL A 248 -29.81 26.87 3.12
CA VAL A 248 -29.14 25.99 2.14
C VAL A 248 -28.19 26.80 1.24
N ASP A 249 -28.67 27.89 0.66
CA ASP A 249 -27.87 28.77 -0.20
C ASP A 249 -26.66 29.36 0.54
N THR A 250 -26.85 29.73 1.81
CA THR A 250 -25.79 30.31 2.64
C THR A 250 -24.76 29.25 3.06
N ALA A 251 -25.21 28.05 3.43
CA ALA A 251 -24.34 26.91 3.72
C ALA A 251 -23.51 26.53 2.48
N LYS A 252 -24.15 26.43 1.31
CA LYS A 252 -23.48 26.12 0.03
C LYS A 252 -22.41 27.15 -0.33
N LYS A 253 -22.68 28.45 -0.16
CA LYS A 253 -21.67 29.54 -0.35
C LYS A 253 -20.48 29.40 0.59
N GLN A 254 -20.64 28.74 1.73
CA GLN A 254 -19.56 28.47 2.68
C GLN A 254 -18.84 27.14 2.44
N GLY A 255 -19.27 26.33 1.46
CA GLY A 255 -18.74 25.01 1.15
C GLY A 255 -19.35 23.91 2.03
N MET A 256 -20.57 24.09 2.53
CA MET A 256 -21.27 23.13 3.38
C MET A 256 -22.46 22.47 2.67
N HIS A 257 -22.69 21.20 2.99
CA HIS A 257 -23.82 20.39 2.55
C HIS A 257 -24.88 20.31 3.65
N ILE A 258 -26.17 20.21 3.29
CA ILE A 258 -27.27 20.00 4.24
C ILE A 258 -28.00 18.70 3.90
N LEU A 259 -28.17 17.86 4.90
CA LEU A 259 -28.94 16.61 4.85
C LEU A 259 -30.17 16.74 5.73
N LEU A 260 -31.29 16.16 5.28
CA LEU A 260 -32.54 16.11 6.03
C LEU A 260 -32.86 14.70 6.53
N ASP A 261 -33.61 14.65 7.61
CA ASP A 261 -34.19 13.42 8.14
C ASP A 261 -35.55 13.12 7.46
N GLY A 262 -35.67 11.93 6.88
CA GLY A 262 -36.84 11.44 6.16
C GLY A 262 -37.58 10.39 6.98
N VAL A 263 -38.73 10.78 7.54
CA VAL A 263 -39.57 9.92 8.39
C VAL A 263 -40.76 9.40 7.58
N PHE A 264 -40.62 8.20 7.01
CA PHE A 264 -41.56 7.71 5.99
C PHE A 264 -42.33 6.43 6.38
N SER A 265 -42.04 5.81 7.54
CA SER A 265 -42.79 4.63 8.03
C SER A 265 -44.11 4.99 8.71
N HIS A 266 -44.20 6.21 9.23
CA HIS A 266 -45.39 6.70 9.93
C HIS A 266 -45.55 8.21 9.75
N THR A 267 -46.74 8.70 10.13
CA THR A 267 -47.05 10.15 10.19
C THR A 267 -47.50 10.53 11.58
N GLY A 268 -47.67 11.82 11.88
CA GLY A 268 -48.36 12.25 13.08
C GLY A 268 -49.87 11.94 13.02
N SER A 269 -50.48 11.55 14.14
CA SER A 269 -51.94 11.29 14.21
C SER A 269 -52.79 12.51 13.90
N ASN A 270 -52.25 13.72 14.10
CA ASN A 270 -52.93 14.96 13.71
C ASN A 270 -52.38 15.53 12.40
N SER A 271 -51.68 14.74 11.59
CA SER A 271 -51.20 15.17 10.27
C SER A 271 -52.32 15.56 9.33
N ARG A 272 -51.97 16.29 8.26
CA ARG A 272 -52.93 16.60 7.19
C ARG A 272 -53.55 15.35 6.55
N TYR A 273 -52.79 14.24 6.58
CA TYR A 273 -53.13 12.97 5.95
C TYR A 273 -54.05 12.11 6.83
N PHE A 274 -53.82 12.06 8.15
CA PHE A 274 -54.64 11.27 9.10
C PHE A 274 -55.73 12.12 9.77
N ASN A 275 -55.38 13.33 10.21
CA ASN A 275 -56.23 14.41 10.74
C ASN A 275 -57.18 14.00 11.90
N ARG A 276 -56.70 13.25 12.90
CA ARG A 276 -57.52 12.72 14.01
C ARG A 276 -58.31 13.78 14.77
N GLN A 277 -57.71 14.94 15.07
CA GLN A 277 -58.35 16.03 15.80
C GLN A 277 -58.94 17.16 14.92
N GLY A 278 -58.90 17.04 13.59
CA GLY A 278 -59.40 18.08 12.70
C GLY A 278 -58.59 19.38 12.74
N GLN A 279 -57.27 19.27 12.80
CA GLN A 279 -56.34 20.41 12.78
C GLN A 279 -56.22 21.04 11.39
N TYR A 280 -56.43 20.27 10.33
CA TYR A 280 -56.36 20.72 8.94
C TYR A 280 -57.76 20.80 8.32
N ASP A 281 -57.95 21.74 7.38
CA ASP A 281 -59.21 21.92 6.64
C ASP A 281 -59.50 20.74 5.68
N THR A 282 -58.49 19.94 5.34
CA THR A 282 -58.62 18.75 4.50
C THR A 282 -59.12 17.54 5.29
N VAL A 283 -59.94 16.71 4.65
CA VAL A 283 -60.43 15.46 5.27
C VAL A 283 -59.31 14.43 5.31
N GLY A 284 -58.92 14.01 6.51
CA GLY A 284 -57.90 12.97 6.73
C GLY A 284 -58.48 11.56 6.82
N ALA A 285 -57.60 10.57 6.76
CA ALA A 285 -57.95 9.14 6.77
C ALA A 285 -58.75 8.70 8.00
N TYR A 286 -58.48 9.26 9.19
CA TYR A 286 -59.24 8.96 10.41
C TYR A 286 -60.69 9.47 10.35
N GLN A 287 -60.93 10.55 9.60
CA GLN A 287 -62.22 11.24 9.58
C GLN A 287 -63.20 10.63 8.56
N SER A 288 -62.70 10.10 7.45
CA SER A 288 -63.54 9.49 6.40
C SER A 288 -62.80 8.42 5.61
N LYS A 289 -63.53 7.37 5.24
CA LYS A 289 -63.06 6.34 4.28
C LYS A 289 -62.95 6.86 2.85
N ASP A 290 -63.58 7.99 2.55
CA ASP A 290 -63.50 8.67 1.25
C ASP A 290 -62.30 9.62 1.17
N SER A 291 -61.48 9.72 2.22
CA SER A 291 -60.24 10.49 2.20
C SER A 291 -59.30 9.93 1.10
N PRO A 292 -58.63 10.80 0.32
CA PRO A 292 -57.63 10.35 -0.66
C PRO A 292 -56.44 9.64 0.00
N TYR A 293 -56.28 9.81 1.32
CA TYR A 293 -55.22 9.21 2.12
C TYR A 293 -55.67 7.95 2.85
N TYR A 294 -56.94 7.54 2.75
CA TYR A 294 -57.47 6.41 3.54
C TYR A 294 -56.70 5.12 3.30
N GLU A 295 -56.33 4.85 2.04
CA GLU A 295 -55.54 3.66 1.67
C GLU A 295 -54.09 3.69 2.16
N TRP A 296 -53.59 4.83 2.63
CA TRP A 296 -52.26 4.91 3.22
C TRP A 296 -52.20 4.26 4.59
N TYR A 297 -53.33 4.01 5.26
CA TYR A 297 -53.34 3.54 6.65
C TYR A 297 -54.12 2.23 6.78
N ASN A 298 -53.72 1.39 7.74
CA ASN A 298 -54.37 0.12 8.00
C ASN A 298 -55.28 0.20 9.24
N PHE A 299 -56.59 0.25 9.03
CA PHE A 299 -57.60 0.23 10.09
C PHE A 299 -58.13 -1.19 10.32
N ARG A 300 -57.90 -1.73 11.52
CA ARG A 300 -58.50 -2.98 11.99
C ARG A 300 -59.98 -2.80 12.33
N ASN A 301 -60.32 -1.68 12.99
CA ASN A 301 -61.70 -1.27 13.25
C ASN A 301 -61.83 0.26 13.19
N PHE A 302 -62.35 0.75 12.07
CA PHE A 302 -62.44 2.18 11.78
C PHE A 302 -63.37 2.95 12.76
N PRO A 303 -62.97 4.15 13.23
CA PRO A 303 -61.67 4.81 13.02
C PRO A 303 -60.65 4.54 14.13
N ASN A 304 -61.02 3.86 15.23
CA ASN A 304 -60.27 3.90 16.49
C ASN A 304 -59.18 2.82 16.66
N ASP A 305 -59.20 1.76 15.85
CA ASP A 305 -58.22 0.67 15.92
C ASP A 305 -57.48 0.59 14.58
N TYR A 306 -56.20 0.95 14.60
CA TYR A 306 -55.32 1.08 13.45
C TYR A 306 -53.88 0.72 13.82
N GLU A 307 -53.07 0.41 12.80
CA GLU A 307 -51.64 0.11 12.99
C GLU A 307 -50.85 1.35 13.38
N CYS A 308 -49.96 1.19 14.34
CA CYS A 308 -49.26 2.29 14.99
C CYS A 308 -47.86 1.84 15.37
N TRP A 309 -46.92 2.76 15.22
CA TRP A 309 -45.52 2.55 15.56
C TRP A 309 -45.40 2.17 17.03
N TRP A 310 -44.98 0.93 17.32
CA TRP A 310 -44.79 0.42 18.68
C TRP A 310 -46.01 0.57 19.62
N ASN A 311 -47.23 0.57 19.06
CA ASN A 311 -48.50 0.86 19.75
C ASN A 311 -48.66 2.30 20.26
N PHE A 312 -47.84 3.25 19.82
CA PHE A 312 -48.07 4.67 20.07
C PHE A 312 -49.16 5.19 19.13
N ASN A 313 -50.38 5.36 19.63
CA ASN A 313 -51.54 5.78 18.83
C ASN A 313 -51.38 7.18 18.16
N THR A 314 -50.37 7.93 18.58
CA THR A 314 -49.98 9.24 18.05
C THR A 314 -49.17 9.14 16.76
N LEU A 315 -48.67 7.96 16.40
CA LEU A 315 -47.84 7.69 15.22
C LEU A 315 -48.49 6.57 14.36
N PRO A 316 -49.57 6.86 13.62
CA PRO A 316 -50.18 5.88 12.73
C PRO A 316 -49.22 5.46 11.61
N ASP A 317 -49.07 4.15 11.46
CA ASP A 317 -48.22 3.53 10.42
C ASP A 317 -48.85 3.72 9.06
N VAL A 318 -48.00 4.00 8.07
CA VAL A 318 -48.44 4.03 6.68
C VAL A 318 -48.16 2.70 6.00
N THR A 319 -48.94 2.35 4.99
CA THR A 319 -48.65 1.26 4.06
C THR A 319 -47.77 1.81 2.94
N GLU A 320 -46.45 1.77 3.14
CA GLU A 320 -45.46 2.52 2.35
C GLU A 320 -45.42 2.08 0.88
N THR A 321 -45.86 0.86 0.59
CA THR A 321 -45.90 0.31 -0.77
C THR A 321 -47.18 0.65 -1.55
N THR A 322 -48.10 1.40 -0.94
CA THR A 322 -49.30 1.90 -1.62
C THR A 322 -48.87 2.80 -2.79
N PRO A 323 -49.35 2.56 -4.03
CA PRO A 323 -48.89 3.33 -5.19
C PRO A 323 -49.04 4.86 -5.03
N SER A 324 -50.15 5.33 -4.47
CA SER A 324 -50.36 6.77 -4.24
C SER A 324 -49.42 7.36 -3.19
N TYR A 325 -48.96 6.58 -2.22
CA TYR A 325 -47.95 7.00 -1.24
C TYR A 325 -46.55 7.00 -1.85
N MET A 326 -46.19 5.95 -2.61
CA MET A 326 -44.95 5.89 -3.39
C MET A 326 -44.84 7.07 -4.37
N ASP A 327 -45.93 7.41 -5.06
CA ASP A 327 -45.98 8.56 -5.95
C ASP A 327 -45.80 9.87 -5.18
N PHE A 328 -46.39 9.99 -3.99
CA PHE A 328 -46.28 11.18 -3.15
C PHE A 328 -44.88 11.37 -2.54
N ILE A 329 -44.23 10.31 -2.09
CA ILE A 329 -42.89 10.41 -1.48
C ILE A 329 -41.77 10.39 -2.52
N ILE A 330 -41.90 9.56 -3.56
CA ILE A 330 -40.81 9.20 -4.47
C ILE A 330 -41.09 9.67 -5.90
N HIS A 331 -42.08 9.10 -6.59
CA HIS A 331 -42.10 9.11 -8.07
C HIS A 331 -42.65 10.38 -8.74
N SER A 332 -43.60 11.08 -8.12
CA SER A 332 -44.19 12.27 -8.74
C SER A 332 -43.17 13.40 -8.88
N GLU A 333 -43.30 14.26 -9.89
CA GLU A 333 -42.45 15.45 -10.02
C GLU A 333 -42.56 16.39 -8.80
N ASP A 334 -43.73 16.41 -8.15
CA ASP A 334 -44.00 17.16 -6.92
C ASP A 334 -43.85 16.31 -5.64
N SER A 335 -43.17 15.17 -5.71
CA SER A 335 -42.95 14.30 -4.56
C SER A 335 -42.09 14.96 -3.48
N VAL A 336 -42.15 14.43 -2.26
CA VAL A 336 -41.32 14.90 -1.13
C VAL A 336 -39.83 14.84 -1.49
N LEU A 337 -39.37 13.75 -2.10
CA LEU A 337 -37.99 13.62 -2.57
C LEU A 337 -37.62 14.75 -3.54
N HIS A 338 -38.37 14.90 -4.64
CA HIS A 338 -38.04 15.89 -5.67
C HIS A 338 -38.17 17.33 -5.18
N HIS A 339 -39.15 17.61 -4.31
CA HIS A 339 -39.35 18.93 -3.73
C HIS A 339 -38.10 19.39 -2.97
N TRP A 340 -37.63 18.61 -1.99
CA TRP A 340 -36.50 19.03 -1.16
C TRP A 340 -35.15 18.95 -1.88
N MET A 341 -35.00 18.04 -2.85
CA MET A 341 -33.85 18.06 -3.76
C MET A 341 -33.79 19.36 -4.57
N ARG A 342 -34.94 19.89 -5.04
CA ARG A 342 -35.01 21.21 -5.68
C ARG A 342 -34.71 22.38 -4.73
N GLU A 343 -35.05 22.24 -3.45
CA GLU A 343 -34.67 23.20 -2.41
C GLU A 343 -33.16 23.16 -2.08
N GLY A 344 -32.41 22.19 -2.63
CA GLY A 344 -30.95 22.19 -2.68
C GLY A 344 -30.24 21.33 -1.62
N ILE A 345 -30.95 20.42 -0.95
CA ILE A 345 -30.33 19.46 -0.02
C ILE A 345 -29.36 18.54 -0.77
N SER A 346 -28.40 17.97 -0.04
CA SER A 346 -27.38 17.05 -0.60
C SER A 346 -27.64 15.58 -0.29
N GLY A 347 -28.80 15.26 0.28
CA GLY A 347 -29.16 13.88 0.62
C GLY A 347 -30.08 13.76 1.82
N TRP A 348 -30.34 12.51 2.18
CA TRP A 348 -31.32 12.11 3.19
C TRP A 348 -30.71 11.13 4.20
N ARG A 349 -31.08 11.29 5.47
CA ARG A 349 -31.05 10.22 6.47
C ARG A 349 -32.46 9.64 6.56
N LEU A 350 -32.64 8.34 6.35
CA LEU A 350 -33.94 7.69 6.52
C LEU A 350 -34.09 7.14 7.94
N ASP A 351 -35.11 7.64 8.63
CA ASP A 351 -35.51 7.20 9.96
C ASP A 351 -36.06 5.77 9.91
N VAL A 352 -35.64 4.95 10.88
CA VAL A 352 -36.08 3.57 11.06
C VAL A 352 -36.23 2.81 9.74
N ILE A 353 -35.17 2.83 8.90
CA ILE A 353 -35.20 2.16 7.58
C ILE A 353 -35.50 0.66 7.68
N ASP A 354 -35.25 0.05 8.84
CA ASP A 354 -35.60 -1.34 9.16
C ASP A 354 -37.11 -1.63 9.13
N GLU A 355 -37.94 -0.61 9.30
CA GLU A 355 -39.41 -0.71 9.17
C GLU A 355 -39.88 -0.49 7.74
N LEU A 356 -39.06 0.16 6.90
CA LEU A 356 -39.42 0.39 5.51
C LEU A 356 -39.27 -0.91 4.69
N PRO A 357 -40.29 -1.30 3.91
CA PRO A 357 -40.18 -2.42 2.99
C PRO A 357 -39.01 -2.24 2.01
N ALA A 358 -38.30 -3.32 1.67
CA ALA A 358 -37.17 -3.25 0.74
C ALA A 358 -37.53 -2.62 -0.62
N SER A 359 -38.76 -2.86 -1.09
CA SER A 359 -39.25 -2.22 -2.32
C SER A 359 -39.37 -0.71 -2.23
N PHE A 360 -39.63 -0.15 -1.04
CA PHE A 360 -39.68 1.29 -0.81
C PHE A 360 -38.27 1.89 -0.77
N SER A 361 -37.38 1.35 0.08
CA SER A 361 -36.01 1.87 0.24
C SER A 361 -35.22 1.79 -1.08
N GLN A 362 -35.35 0.69 -1.82
CA GLN A 362 -34.69 0.52 -3.13
C GLN A 362 -35.26 1.47 -4.19
N ALA A 363 -36.58 1.70 -4.20
CA ALA A 363 -37.20 2.67 -5.10
C ALA A 363 -36.74 4.11 -4.77
N PHE A 364 -36.69 4.45 -3.48
CA PHE A 364 -36.21 5.74 -3.01
C PHE A 364 -34.75 5.97 -3.40
N TYR A 365 -33.88 4.99 -3.12
CA TYR A 365 -32.46 5.06 -3.48
C TYR A 365 -32.27 5.24 -4.99
N LYS A 366 -32.98 4.44 -5.79
CA LYS A 366 -32.91 4.52 -7.26
C LYS A 366 -33.35 5.90 -7.78
N GLU A 367 -34.46 6.43 -7.30
CA GLU A 367 -34.97 7.74 -7.73
C GLU A 367 -34.06 8.88 -7.26
N LEU A 368 -33.54 8.80 -6.04
CA LEU A 368 -32.57 9.75 -5.50
C LEU A 368 -31.33 9.81 -6.39
N LYS A 369 -30.74 8.65 -6.71
CA LYS A 369 -29.55 8.56 -7.58
C LYS A 369 -29.83 8.95 -9.02
N ALA A 370 -31.05 8.78 -9.51
CA ALA A 370 -31.47 9.26 -10.83
C ALA A 370 -31.62 10.79 -10.85
N THR A 371 -32.08 11.38 -9.75
CA THR A 371 -32.23 12.83 -9.56
C THR A 371 -30.87 13.51 -9.42
N ASP A 372 -30.01 12.97 -8.56
CA ASP A 372 -28.65 13.43 -8.31
C ASP A 372 -27.78 12.26 -7.85
N SER A 373 -26.82 11.86 -8.70
CA SER A 373 -25.91 10.74 -8.39
C SER A 373 -25.01 11.00 -7.19
N ASP A 374 -24.76 12.28 -6.87
CA ASP A 374 -23.93 12.71 -5.73
C ASP A 374 -24.75 12.94 -4.44
N ALA A 375 -26.08 12.78 -4.48
CA ALA A 375 -26.89 12.85 -3.27
C ALA A 375 -26.68 11.61 -2.40
N VAL A 376 -26.46 11.81 -1.10
CA VAL A 376 -26.21 10.70 -0.16
C VAL A 376 -27.51 10.17 0.46
N MET A 377 -27.62 8.85 0.61
CA MET A 377 -28.65 8.21 1.41
C MET A 377 -28.05 7.45 2.60
N ILE A 378 -28.46 7.83 3.81
CA ILE A 378 -27.99 7.26 5.07
C ILE A 378 -29.15 6.52 5.76
N GLY A 379 -29.01 5.24 6.06
CA GLY A 379 -30.01 4.49 6.84
C GLY A 379 -29.75 4.54 8.34
N GLU A 380 -30.81 4.63 9.15
CA GLU A 380 -30.71 4.29 10.57
C GLU A 380 -30.75 2.77 10.76
N VAL A 381 -29.57 2.17 10.95
CA VAL A 381 -29.43 0.75 11.27
C VAL A 381 -28.57 0.62 12.52
N TRP A 382 -29.07 -0.02 13.57
CA TRP A 382 -28.39 -0.10 14.87
C TRP A 382 -27.37 -1.23 14.96
N GLU A 383 -27.57 -2.28 14.17
CA GLU A 383 -26.71 -3.45 14.06
C GLU A 383 -25.88 -3.41 12.77
N ASP A 384 -25.20 -4.51 12.47
CA ASP A 384 -24.41 -4.63 11.25
C ASP A 384 -25.31 -4.55 10.00
N ALA A 385 -25.19 -3.44 9.26
CA ALA A 385 -25.97 -3.18 8.05
C ALA A 385 -25.69 -4.16 6.90
N SER A 386 -24.57 -4.91 6.94
CA SER A 386 -24.22 -5.85 5.90
C SER A 386 -25.07 -7.13 5.91
N HIS A 387 -25.66 -7.51 7.04
CA HIS A 387 -26.44 -8.75 7.18
C HIS A 387 -27.62 -8.63 8.14
N LYS A 388 -28.14 -7.42 8.35
CA LYS A 388 -29.30 -7.18 9.21
C LYS A 388 -30.50 -8.05 8.78
N VAL A 389 -31.16 -8.64 9.77
CA VAL A 389 -32.48 -9.25 9.63
C VAL A 389 -33.49 -8.33 10.30
N ALA A 390 -34.44 -7.82 9.52
CA ALA A 390 -35.54 -6.98 10.00
C ALA A 390 -36.88 -7.64 9.64
N TYR A 391 -37.77 -7.77 10.62
CA TYR A 391 -39.10 -8.38 10.43
C TYR A 391 -39.08 -9.78 9.76
N GLY A 392 -38.04 -10.58 10.06
CA GLY A 392 -37.87 -11.92 9.50
C GLY A 392 -37.32 -11.96 8.07
N GLN A 393 -36.98 -10.80 7.49
CA GLN A 393 -36.38 -10.67 6.16
C GLN A 393 -34.91 -10.26 6.27
N GLN A 394 -34.05 -10.96 5.53
CA GLN A 394 -32.66 -10.57 5.32
C GLN A 394 -32.60 -9.30 4.44
N ARG A 395 -31.96 -8.23 4.95
CA ARG A 395 -31.79 -6.98 4.20
C ARG A 395 -30.50 -7.01 3.38
N GLU A 396 -30.52 -6.32 2.25
CA GLU A 396 -29.43 -6.25 1.26
C GLU A 396 -28.87 -4.82 1.16
N TYR A 397 -28.90 -4.08 2.27
CA TYR A 397 -28.57 -2.66 2.35
C TYR A 397 -27.26 -2.26 1.65
N LEU A 398 -26.19 -3.03 1.86
CA LEU A 398 -24.87 -2.75 1.30
C LEU A 398 -24.58 -3.50 -0.02
N CYS A 399 -25.61 -4.02 -0.70
CA CYS A 399 -25.45 -4.74 -1.98
C CYS A 399 -25.40 -3.80 -3.20
N GLY A 400 -25.40 -2.47 -3.02
CA GLY A 400 -25.17 -1.48 -4.08
C GLY A 400 -26.42 -0.81 -4.68
N HIS A 401 -27.61 -1.12 -4.17
CA HIS A 401 -28.88 -0.62 -4.71
C HIS A 401 -29.89 -0.15 -3.65
N GLU A 402 -29.47 0.05 -2.39
CA GLU A 402 -30.39 0.37 -1.31
C GLU A 402 -29.93 1.50 -0.37
N MET A 403 -28.63 1.63 -0.06
CA MET A 403 -28.10 2.78 0.68
C MET A 403 -26.62 3.05 0.38
N ASP A 404 -26.16 4.28 0.65
CA ASP A 404 -24.73 4.63 0.60
C ASP A 404 -24.04 4.43 1.94
N SER A 405 -24.75 4.73 3.03
CA SER A 405 -24.20 4.78 4.38
C SER A 405 -25.22 4.35 5.42
N ALA A 406 -24.75 4.02 6.62
CA ALA A 406 -25.58 3.78 7.79
C ALA A 406 -25.02 4.52 9.01
N MET A 407 -25.88 4.77 9.99
CA MET A 407 -25.46 5.21 11.32
C MET A 407 -24.62 4.11 11.96
N ASN A 408 -23.31 4.31 12.07
CA ASN A 408 -22.35 3.26 12.45
C ASN A 408 -22.32 2.97 13.97
N TYR A 409 -23.46 2.57 14.51
CA TYR A 409 -23.62 2.12 15.90
C TYR A 409 -22.75 0.91 16.25
N PRO A 410 -22.46 -0.06 15.33
CA PRO A 410 -21.50 -1.12 15.59
C PRO A 410 -20.10 -0.58 15.95
N LEU A 411 -19.55 0.36 15.15
CA LEU A 411 -18.25 0.98 15.45
C LEU A 411 -18.27 1.71 16.79
N ARG A 412 -19.32 2.51 17.05
CA ARG A 412 -19.52 3.20 18.33
C ARG A 412 -19.45 2.22 19.50
N LYS A 413 -20.19 1.11 19.40
CA LYS A 413 -20.22 0.06 20.43
C LYS A 413 -18.83 -0.55 20.64
N HIS A 414 -18.14 -0.93 19.57
CA HIS A 414 -16.82 -1.55 19.67
C HIS A 414 -15.79 -0.62 20.33
N LEU A 415 -15.79 0.66 19.93
CA LEU A 415 -14.93 1.68 20.54
C LEU A 415 -15.25 1.90 22.02
N PHE A 416 -16.53 2.01 22.38
CA PHE A 416 -16.94 2.24 23.76
C PHE A 416 -16.68 1.03 24.64
N ASP A 417 -16.97 -0.19 24.16
CA ASP A 417 -16.64 -1.42 24.88
C ASP A 417 -15.13 -1.48 25.18
N PHE A 418 -14.28 -1.08 24.23
CA PHE A 418 -12.83 -0.97 24.47
C PHE A 418 -12.53 0.10 25.52
N LEU A 419 -12.93 1.36 25.32
CA LEU A 419 -12.60 2.45 26.24
C LEU A 419 -13.10 2.24 27.69
N MET A 420 -14.23 1.54 27.84
CA MET A 420 -14.80 1.16 29.14
C MET A 420 -14.13 -0.09 29.76
N GLY A 421 -13.37 -0.84 28.96
CA GLY A 421 -12.68 -2.06 29.38
C GLY A 421 -13.55 -3.31 29.41
N TYR A 422 -14.67 -3.30 28.69
CA TYR A 422 -15.53 -4.47 28.48
C TYR A 422 -14.92 -5.48 27.50
N ILE A 423 -14.05 -5.01 26.60
CA ILE A 423 -13.23 -5.83 25.71
C ILE A 423 -11.79 -5.34 25.72
N ASP A 424 -10.85 -6.23 25.40
CA ASP A 424 -9.44 -5.87 25.18
C ASP A 424 -9.19 -5.33 23.76
N GLY A 425 -7.96 -4.85 23.52
CA GLY A 425 -7.54 -4.33 22.22
C GLY A 425 -7.57 -5.38 21.10
N GLY A 426 -7.36 -6.66 21.42
CA GLY A 426 -7.35 -7.74 20.44
C GLY A 426 -8.75 -8.02 19.88
N LEU A 427 -9.74 -8.17 20.77
CA LEU A 427 -11.14 -8.34 20.37
C LEU A 427 -11.72 -7.08 19.71
N ALA A 428 -11.33 -5.88 20.17
CA ALA A 428 -11.72 -4.63 19.53
C ALA A 428 -11.25 -4.59 18.07
N MET A 429 -9.99 -4.92 17.80
CA MET A 429 -9.44 -4.97 16.45
C MET A 429 -10.15 -6.03 15.58
N ARG A 430 -10.38 -7.25 16.10
CA ARG A 430 -11.11 -8.30 15.36
C ARG A 430 -12.53 -7.88 14.97
N ARG A 431 -13.25 -7.19 15.86
CA ARG A 431 -14.60 -6.67 15.56
C ARG A 431 -14.58 -5.58 14.49
N MET A 432 -13.59 -4.68 14.54
CA MET A 432 -13.41 -3.65 13.51
C MET A 432 -13.04 -4.25 12.15
N GLU A 433 -12.18 -5.27 12.13
CA GLU A 433 -11.83 -6.01 10.91
C GLU A 433 -13.00 -6.78 10.33
N SER A 434 -13.90 -7.30 11.17
CA SER A 434 -15.15 -7.92 10.72
C SER A 434 -16.03 -6.95 9.94
N LEU A 435 -16.17 -5.70 10.41
CA LEU A 435 -16.89 -4.65 9.65
C LEU A 435 -16.16 -4.34 8.34
N ARG A 436 -14.83 -4.19 8.36
CA ARG A 436 -14.03 -3.93 7.16
C ARG A 436 -14.16 -5.05 6.12
N GLU A 437 -14.28 -6.30 6.56
CA GLU A 437 -14.47 -7.45 5.70
C GLU A 437 -15.88 -7.48 5.09
N ASN A 438 -16.91 -7.16 5.87
CA ASN A 438 -18.28 -7.32 5.40
C ASN A 438 -18.80 -6.14 4.56
N TYR A 439 -18.16 -4.96 4.66
CA TYR A 439 -18.67 -3.72 4.08
C TYR A 439 -17.95 -3.49 2.75
N PRO A 440 -18.67 -3.18 1.65
CA PRO A 440 -18.02 -2.71 0.44
C PRO A 440 -17.18 -1.48 0.72
N LYS A 441 -16.01 -1.39 0.09
CA LYS A 441 -15.03 -0.32 0.30
C LYS A 441 -15.67 1.07 0.18
N GLU A 442 -16.52 1.26 -0.82
CA GLU A 442 -17.28 2.50 -1.05
C GLU A 442 -18.18 2.87 0.14
N ASN A 443 -18.93 1.91 0.68
CA ASN A 443 -19.80 2.12 1.84
C ASN A 443 -18.99 2.28 3.14
N PHE A 444 -17.93 1.48 3.34
CA PHE A 444 -17.10 1.53 4.55
C PHE A 444 -16.50 2.93 4.80
N TYR A 445 -16.00 3.58 3.75
CA TYR A 445 -15.47 4.96 3.83
C TYR A 445 -16.56 6.04 3.86
N ALA A 446 -17.81 5.68 3.57
CA ALA A 446 -18.97 6.57 3.66
C ALA A 446 -19.79 6.39 4.95
N MET A 447 -19.49 5.42 5.81
CA MET A 447 -20.25 5.16 7.05
C MET A 447 -20.31 6.39 7.95
N MET A 448 -21.50 6.72 8.50
CA MET A 448 -21.68 7.83 9.44
C MET A 448 -21.16 7.40 10.83
N ASN A 449 -19.91 7.71 11.12
CA ASN A 449 -19.23 7.36 12.35
C ASN A 449 -19.66 8.29 13.48
N LEU A 450 -20.66 7.90 14.25
CA LEU A 450 -21.17 8.66 15.38
C LEU A 450 -20.59 8.21 16.74
N ILE A 451 -20.44 9.17 17.65
CA ILE A 451 -20.12 8.94 19.08
C ILE A 451 -21.35 9.23 19.95
N GLY A 452 -22.08 10.30 19.64
CA GLY A 452 -23.37 10.67 20.24
C GLY A 452 -24.45 10.80 19.17
N SER A 453 -25.71 10.78 19.59
CA SER A 453 -26.88 11.11 18.78
C SER A 453 -28.05 11.44 19.70
N HIS A 454 -29.15 11.89 19.09
CA HIS A 454 -30.42 12.17 19.76
C HIS A 454 -31.14 10.96 20.41
N ASP A 455 -30.68 9.72 20.20
CA ASP A 455 -31.33 8.50 20.74
C ASP A 455 -30.51 7.78 21.81
N VAL A 456 -29.25 8.18 21.98
CA VAL A 456 -28.34 7.61 22.96
C VAL A 456 -28.03 8.62 24.07
N VAL A 457 -27.61 8.10 25.22
CA VAL A 457 -27.03 8.92 26.31
C VAL A 457 -25.85 9.72 25.76
N ARG A 458 -25.67 10.97 26.23
CA ARG A 458 -24.53 11.81 25.84
C ARG A 458 -23.22 11.07 26.07
N ALA A 459 -22.30 11.21 25.12
CA ALA A 459 -21.05 10.47 25.11
C ALA A 459 -20.25 10.66 26.40
N LEU A 460 -20.13 11.92 26.85
CA LEU A 460 -19.43 12.25 28.08
C LEU A 460 -20.06 11.57 29.30
N THR A 461 -21.38 11.62 29.43
CA THR A 461 -22.13 11.00 30.54
C THR A 461 -21.91 9.49 30.59
N PHE A 462 -21.92 8.82 29.44
CA PHE A 462 -21.66 7.38 29.38
C PHE A 462 -20.20 7.03 29.71
N LEU A 463 -19.25 7.72 29.08
CA LEU A 463 -17.81 7.47 29.24
C LEU A 463 -17.27 7.86 30.62
N GLY A 464 -17.95 8.80 31.28
CA GLY A 464 -17.70 9.21 32.65
C GLY A 464 -18.30 8.27 33.69
N GLU A 465 -18.87 7.12 33.32
CA GLU A 465 -19.42 6.12 34.26
C GLU A 465 -20.58 6.67 35.12
N ALA A 466 -21.43 7.53 34.55
CA ALA A 466 -22.63 7.98 35.23
C ALA A 466 -23.52 6.79 35.67
N PRO A 467 -24.26 6.92 36.80
CA PRO A 467 -25.11 5.85 37.30
C PRO A 467 -26.13 5.35 36.27
N PHE A 468 -26.47 4.07 36.36
CA PHE A 468 -27.53 3.50 35.54
C PHE A 468 -28.86 4.20 35.86
N TYR A 469 -29.50 4.72 34.83
CA TYR A 469 -30.62 5.67 34.95
C TYR A 469 -32.00 5.00 34.85
N ASP A 470 -32.08 3.71 34.52
CA ASP A 470 -33.36 3.01 34.47
C ASP A 470 -33.99 2.95 35.87
N GLY A 471 -35.26 3.35 35.97
CA GLY A 471 -35.96 3.54 37.24
C GLY A 471 -35.59 4.83 38.02
N MET A 472 -34.62 5.64 37.56
CA MET A 472 -34.28 6.92 38.20
C MET A 472 -35.39 7.96 37.94
N PRO A 473 -35.87 8.69 38.97
CA PRO A 473 -36.85 9.76 38.77
C PRO A 473 -36.38 10.81 37.76
N ALA A 474 -37.29 11.30 36.91
CA ALA A 474 -37.00 12.30 35.88
C ALA A 474 -36.28 13.54 36.46
N VAL A 475 -36.72 14.03 37.62
CA VAL A 475 -36.09 15.19 38.28
C VAL A 475 -34.65 14.93 38.73
N GLU A 476 -34.33 13.68 39.10
CA GLU A 476 -32.96 13.30 39.47
C GLU A 476 -32.07 13.19 38.23
N GLN A 477 -32.59 12.60 37.15
CA GLN A 477 -31.89 12.55 35.86
C GLN A 477 -31.60 13.96 35.32
N SER A 478 -32.58 14.86 35.39
CA SER A 478 -32.43 16.27 34.98
C SER A 478 -31.37 16.99 35.80
N ARG A 479 -31.30 16.78 37.11
CA ARG A 479 -30.37 17.52 38.00
C ARG A 479 -29.00 16.87 38.10
N TYR A 480 -28.77 15.75 37.43
CA TYR A 480 -27.51 15.04 37.53
C TYR A 480 -26.38 15.80 36.85
N HIS A 481 -25.29 15.97 37.60
CA HIS A 481 -24.01 16.46 37.12
C HIS A 481 -22.92 15.54 37.68
N MET A 482 -21.97 15.15 36.83
CA MET A 482 -20.81 14.38 37.27
C MET A 482 -19.95 15.20 38.24
N ASP A 483 -19.33 14.51 39.21
CA ASP A 483 -18.24 15.08 39.99
C ASP A 483 -16.97 15.22 39.12
N ASP A 484 -15.96 15.92 39.65
CA ASP A 484 -14.73 16.22 38.93
C ASP A 484 -14.00 14.94 38.47
N ASP A 485 -14.03 13.85 39.24
CA ASP A 485 -13.33 12.61 38.92
C ASP A 485 -13.98 11.90 37.72
N HIS A 486 -15.32 11.74 37.75
CA HIS A 486 -16.08 11.16 36.66
C HIS A 486 -16.05 12.04 35.41
N TYR A 487 -16.12 13.37 35.58
CA TYR A 487 -16.01 14.33 34.48
C TYR A 487 -14.64 14.27 33.79
N ASN A 488 -13.55 14.24 34.56
CA ASN A 488 -12.19 14.15 34.02
C ASN A 488 -11.95 12.80 33.31
N LEU A 489 -12.42 11.70 33.89
CA LEU A 489 -12.37 10.36 33.27
C LEU A 489 -13.15 10.33 31.95
N GLY A 490 -14.39 10.83 31.98
CA GLY A 490 -15.26 10.92 30.81
C GLY A 490 -14.64 11.79 29.72
N THR A 491 -14.04 12.91 30.08
CA THR A 491 -13.37 13.82 29.14
C THR A 491 -12.17 13.16 28.48
N ALA A 492 -11.30 12.49 29.26
CA ALA A 492 -10.14 11.79 28.69
C ALA A 492 -10.56 10.70 27.69
N ARG A 493 -11.58 9.91 28.03
CA ARG A 493 -12.15 8.90 27.13
C ARG A 493 -12.85 9.50 25.91
N LEU A 494 -13.59 10.60 26.09
CA LEU A 494 -14.23 11.31 24.99
C LEU A 494 -13.18 11.79 23.98
N LEU A 495 -12.10 12.40 24.44
CA LEU A 495 -11.02 12.87 23.57
C LEU A 495 -10.32 11.71 22.83
N MET A 496 -10.16 10.54 23.46
CA MET A 496 -9.70 9.33 22.76
C MET A 496 -10.71 8.88 21.70
N ALA A 497 -12.01 8.88 22.02
CA ALA A 497 -13.05 8.48 21.08
C ALA A 497 -13.11 9.41 19.86
N VAL A 498 -12.96 10.72 20.07
CA VAL A 498 -12.96 11.72 18.99
C VAL A 498 -11.70 11.61 18.15
N LEU A 499 -10.53 11.41 18.75
CA LEU A 499 -9.31 11.17 17.98
C LEU A 499 -9.46 9.91 17.11
N PHE A 500 -10.02 8.83 17.65
CA PHE A 500 -10.35 7.62 16.88
C PHE A 500 -11.31 7.96 15.73
N GLN A 501 -12.42 8.63 16.02
CA GLN A 501 -13.43 9.02 15.03
C GLN A 501 -12.84 9.84 13.88
N MET A 502 -11.92 10.78 14.17
CA MET A 502 -11.30 11.63 13.16
C MET A 502 -10.19 10.93 12.35
N THR A 503 -9.66 9.81 12.85
CA THR A 503 -8.53 9.10 12.22
C THR A 503 -8.93 7.76 11.60
N TYR A 504 -10.12 7.22 11.89
CA TYR A 504 -10.64 6.00 11.29
C TYR A 504 -11.38 6.28 9.95
N PRO A 505 -11.44 5.33 9.00
CA PRO A 505 -12.26 5.45 7.79
C PRO A 505 -13.75 5.64 8.08
N GLY A 506 -14.46 6.35 7.22
CA GLY A 506 -15.85 6.77 7.41
C GLY A 506 -15.98 8.26 7.73
N VAL A 507 -17.21 8.77 7.76
CA VAL A 507 -17.56 10.19 7.96
C VAL A 507 -17.77 10.48 9.44
N PRO A 508 -16.90 11.26 10.11
CA PRO A 508 -17.11 11.66 11.50
C PRO A 508 -18.41 12.44 11.64
N SER A 509 -19.29 12.02 12.56
CA SER A 509 -20.50 12.75 12.92
C SER A 509 -20.42 13.27 14.35
N VAL A 510 -20.36 14.60 14.48
CA VAL A 510 -20.36 15.32 15.76
C VAL A 510 -21.80 15.68 16.12
N TYR A 511 -22.30 15.19 17.26
CA TYR A 511 -23.62 15.56 17.75
C TYR A 511 -23.53 16.87 18.54
N TYR A 512 -24.40 17.85 18.21
CA TYR A 512 -24.28 19.20 18.76
C TYR A 512 -24.14 19.21 20.28
N GLY A 513 -23.07 19.81 20.79
CA GLY A 513 -22.79 19.89 22.23
C GLY A 513 -21.75 18.90 22.73
N ASP A 514 -21.47 17.81 22.00
CA ASP A 514 -20.42 16.86 22.40
C ASP A 514 -19.03 17.52 22.32
N GLU A 515 -18.85 18.49 21.41
CA GLU A 515 -17.61 19.28 21.26
C GLU A 515 -17.39 20.31 22.36
N ILE A 516 -18.41 20.59 23.18
CA ILE A 516 -18.33 21.43 24.38
C ILE A 516 -18.64 20.64 25.66
N ALA A 517 -18.51 19.32 25.60
CA ALA A 517 -18.64 18.41 26.74
C ALA A 517 -20.02 18.44 27.41
N MET A 518 -21.11 18.58 26.63
CA MET A 518 -22.47 18.54 27.17
C MET A 518 -22.80 17.18 27.80
N GLN A 519 -23.49 17.24 28.94
CA GLN A 519 -23.94 16.10 29.72
C GLN A 519 -25.44 15.89 29.56
N GLY A 520 -25.88 14.63 29.62
CA GLY A 520 -27.30 14.29 29.59
C GLY A 520 -27.52 12.78 29.51
N PHE A 521 -28.51 12.30 30.26
CA PHE A 521 -29.03 10.93 30.13
C PHE A 521 -29.77 10.74 28.80
N LYS A 522 -30.60 9.70 28.68
CA LYS A 522 -31.40 9.46 27.48
C LYS A 522 -32.44 10.58 27.28
N ASP A 523 -33.12 10.55 26.13
CA ASP A 523 -34.26 11.38 25.79
C ASP A 523 -35.21 11.62 26.99
N PRO A 524 -35.52 12.89 27.33
CA PRO A 524 -35.19 14.12 26.59
C PRO A 524 -33.88 14.82 26.98
N TYR A 525 -33.12 14.30 27.95
CA TYR A 525 -31.95 15.00 28.50
C TYR A 525 -30.73 15.03 27.56
N ASN A 526 -30.65 14.12 26.60
CA ASN A 526 -29.65 14.18 25.52
C ASN A 526 -29.94 15.30 24.50
N ARG A 527 -31.10 15.95 24.57
CA ARG A 527 -31.57 17.04 23.68
C ARG A 527 -31.64 18.39 24.41
N ARG A 528 -30.71 18.63 25.34
CA ARG A 528 -30.59 19.92 26.04
C ARG A 528 -30.27 21.08 25.07
N PRO A 529 -30.70 22.31 25.37
CA PRO A 529 -30.26 23.48 24.62
C PRO A 529 -28.74 23.61 24.60
N TYR A 530 -28.17 24.02 23.48
CA TYR A 530 -26.73 24.20 23.32
C TYR A 530 -26.23 25.31 24.26
N ASN A 531 -25.17 25.03 25.00
CA ASN A 531 -24.61 25.96 25.97
C ASN A 531 -23.57 26.90 25.33
N TRP A 532 -24.05 28.00 24.72
CA TRP A 532 -23.22 29.00 24.05
C TRP A 532 -22.34 29.83 25.01
N GLU A 533 -22.68 29.92 26.29
CA GLU A 533 -22.01 30.81 27.26
C GLU A 533 -20.96 30.09 28.11
N HIS A 534 -21.20 28.81 28.45
CA HIS A 534 -20.39 28.06 29.42
C HIS A 534 -19.92 26.69 28.92
N GLY A 535 -19.89 26.48 27.61
CA GLY A 535 -19.33 25.26 27.02
C GLY A 535 -17.84 25.06 27.33
N ASP A 536 -17.40 23.80 27.39
CA ASP A 536 -16.00 23.47 27.67
C ASP A 536 -15.09 23.85 26.49
N THR A 537 -14.36 24.96 26.66
CA THR A 537 -13.45 25.48 25.63
C THR A 537 -12.20 24.62 25.41
N TYR A 538 -11.79 23.83 26.42
CA TYR A 538 -10.66 22.91 26.29
C TYR A 538 -11.04 21.76 25.35
N VAL A 539 -12.17 21.11 25.60
CA VAL A 539 -12.68 20.03 24.73
C VAL A 539 -12.92 20.57 23.31
N GLN A 540 -13.53 21.75 23.17
CA GLN A 540 -13.76 22.38 21.87
C GLN A 540 -12.45 22.63 21.11
N SER A 541 -11.41 23.09 21.81
CA SER A 541 -10.09 23.30 21.19
C SER A 541 -9.49 22.00 20.65
N ARG A 542 -9.73 20.86 21.31
CA ARG A 542 -9.27 19.54 20.87
C ARG A 542 -10.04 19.05 19.65
N TYR A 543 -11.37 19.19 19.64
CA TYR A 543 -12.19 18.89 18.46
C TYR A 543 -11.71 19.69 17.24
N ARG A 544 -11.58 21.01 17.38
CA ARG A 544 -11.06 21.89 16.30
C ARG A 544 -9.71 21.40 15.79
N ARG A 545 -8.80 20.99 16.69
CA ARG A 545 -7.47 20.50 16.33
C ARG A 545 -7.53 19.17 15.57
N TYR A 546 -8.34 18.21 16.01
CA TYR A 546 -8.44 16.90 15.38
C TYR A 546 -9.16 16.97 14.02
N ILE A 547 -10.22 17.77 13.92
CA ILE A 547 -10.94 18.01 12.66
C ILE A 547 -10.02 18.70 11.65
N LYS A 548 -9.26 19.71 12.10
CA LYS A 548 -8.28 20.38 11.24
C LYS A 548 -7.27 19.39 10.67
N GLU A 549 -6.67 18.54 11.51
CA GLU A 549 -5.68 17.55 11.08
C GLU A 549 -6.27 16.60 10.02
N ARG A 550 -7.51 16.13 10.22
CA ARG A 550 -8.22 15.29 9.24
C ARG A 550 -8.48 16.03 7.93
N ASN A 551 -8.93 17.28 7.99
CA ASN A 551 -9.30 18.06 6.80
C ASN A 551 -8.09 18.43 5.94
N GLU A 552 -6.92 18.62 6.54
CA GLU A 552 -5.68 18.99 5.84
C GLU A 552 -4.95 17.79 5.21
N HIS A 553 -5.28 16.54 5.60
CA HIS A 553 -4.52 15.35 5.19
C HIS A 553 -5.42 14.22 4.68
N THR A 554 -5.35 13.94 3.38
CA THR A 554 -6.15 12.91 2.69
C THR A 554 -5.96 11.50 3.26
N ALA A 555 -4.77 11.19 3.81
CA ALA A 555 -4.51 9.90 4.46
C ALA A 555 -5.53 9.56 5.56
N LEU A 556 -5.98 10.56 6.32
CA LEU A 556 -6.97 10.37 7.39
C LEU A 556 -8.42 10.26 6.86
N GLN A 557 -8.67 10.64 5.60
CA GLN A 557 -9.98 10.57 4.96
C GLN A 557 -10.11 9.27 4.16
N THR A 558 -9.38 9.16 3.04
CA THR A 558 -9.45 8.06 2.06
C THR A 558 -8.16 7.25 1.95
N GLY A 559 -7.19 7.45 2.85
CA GLY A 559 -5.98 6.62 2.91
C GLY A 559 -6.24 5.20 3.39
N GLU A 560 -5.34 4.29 3.02
CA GLU A 560 -5.33 2.88 3.41
C GLU A 560 -5.37 2.73 4.93
N LEU A 561 -6.14 1.76 5.43
CA LEU A 561 -6.17 1.40 6.85
C LEU A 561 -5.35 0.13 7.07
N LEU A 562 -4.31 0.22 7.91
CA LEU A 562 -3.51 -0.93 8.33
C LEU A 562 -3.63 -1.18 9.84
N PRO A 563 -4.18 -2.33 10.27
CA PRO A 563 -4.04 -2.79 11.65
C PRO A 563 -2.57 -2.97 12.03
N LEU A 564 -2.14 -2.37 13.14
CA LEU A 564 -0.76 -2.52 13.63
C LEU A 564 -0.68 -3.33 14.91
N TYR A 565 -1.56 -3.04 15.88
CA TYR A 565 -1.52 -3.67 17.19
C TYR A 565 -2.90 -3.65 17.87
N GLY A 566 -3.23 -4.70 18.59
CA GLY A 566 -4.38 -4.77 19.47
C GLY A 566 -4.16 -5.85 20.52
N ASP A 567 -3.97 -5.45 21.77
CA ASP A 567 -3.82 -6.38 22.91
C ASP A 567 -4.03 -5.62 24.22
N GLY A 568 -4.70 -6.26 25.19
CA GLY A 568 -4.96 -5.69 26.51
C GLY A 568 -5.60 -4.29 26.48
N ASP A 569 -4.85 -3.28 26.93
CA ASP A 569 -5.28 -1.87 27.01
C ASP A 569 -4.83 -1.01 25.82
N LEU A 570 -4.16 -1.61 24.83
CA LEU A 570 -3.57 -0.92 23.69
C LEU A 570 -4.27 -1.28 22.38
N LEU A 571 -4.48 -0.25 21.56
CA LEU A 571 -4.98 -0.36 20.20
C LEU A 571 -4.17 0.59 19.30
N ALA A 572 -3.70 0.12 18.14
CA ALA A 572 -2.99 0.93 17.17
C ALA A 572 -3.29 0.53 15.71
N PHE A 573 -3.45 1.53 14.85
CA PHE A 573 -3.60 1.36 13.41
C PHE A 573 -2.91 2.50 12.65
N ALA A 574 -2.54 2.25 11.40
CA ALA A 574 -2.00 3.26 10.50
C ALA A 574 -3.04 3.71 9.46
N ARG A 575 -2.90 4.97 9.04
CA ARG A 575 -3.58 5.55 7.89
C ARG A 575 -2.54 6.10 6.93
N LEU A 576 -2.53 5.69 5.67
CA LEU A 576 -1.50 6.16 4.76
C LEU A 576 -1.92 6.24 3.30
N ILE A 577 -1.21 7.11 2.57
CA ILE A 577 -1.23 7.22 1.12
C ILE A 577 0.14 6.76 0.63
N ARG A 578 0.15 5.79 -0.30
CA ARG A 578 1.37 5.29 -0.93
C ARG A 578 1.25 5.40 -2.44
N SER A 579 2.36 5.67 -3.12
CA SER A 579 2.43 5.82 -4.58
C SER A 579 1.58 6.97 -5.18
N GLY A 580 1.26 7.99 -4.38
CA GLY A 580 0.61 9.22 -4.81
C GLY A 580 -0.90 9.10 -5.06
N HIS A 581 -1.53 8.02 -4.58
CA HIS A 581 -2.96 7.76 -4.79
C HIS A 581 -3.63 7.18 -3.55
N ASP A 582 -4.88 7.54 -3.32
CA ASP A 582 -5.72 6.98 -2.25
C ASP A 582 -6.30 5.60 -2.61
N VAL A 583 -7.10 5.01 -1.71
CA VAL A 583 -7.67 3.66 -1.95
C VAL A 583 -8.71 3.59 -3.07
N PHE A 584 -9.14 4.74 -3.60
CA PHE A 584 -10.07 4.87 -4.73
C PHE A 584 -9.34 5.25 -6.03
N GLY A 585 -8.01 5.45 -5.98
CA GLY A 585 -7.19 5.82 -7.12
C GLY A 585 -7.18 7.32 -7.42
N ALA A 586 -7.68 8.16 -6.52
CA ALA A 586 -7.58 9.61 -6.65
C ALA A 586 -6.16 10.07 -6.25
N LYS A 587 -5.63 11.10 -6.93
CA LYS A 587 -4.30 11.63 -6.61
C LYS A 587 -4.29 12.24 -5.20
N ALA A 588 -3.28 11.88 -4.42
CA ALA A 588 -3.08 12.38 -3.06
C ALA A 588 -1.57 12.41 -2.73
N GLU A 589 -1.17 13.29 -1.82
CA GLU A 589 0.21 13.30 -1.33
C GLU A 589 0.48 12.07 -0.48
N ASN A 590 1.68 11.48 -0.64
CA ASN A 590 2.10 10.39 0.24
C ASN A 590 2.23 10.93 1.66
N ASP A 591 1.58 10.25 2.59
CA ASP A 591 1.59 10.61 4.00
C ASP A 591 1.26 9.35 4.81
N ALA A 592 1.75 9.27 6.03
CA ALA A 592 1.54 8.13 6.91
C ALA A 592 1.32 8.59 8.35
N TYR A 593 0.23 8.11 8.93
CA TYR A 593 -0.15 8.36 10.31
C TYR A 593 -0.27 7.07 11.09
N ILE A 594 0.02 7.13 12.38
CA ILE A 594 -0.23 6.06 13.33
C ILE A 594 -1.06 6.60 14.49
N ALA A 595 -2.26 6.07 14.67
CA ALA A 595 -3.12 6.35 15.82
C ALA A 595 -2.90 5.27 16.88
N ILE A 596 -2.64 5.66 18.13
CA ILE A 596 -2.36 4.75 19.26
C ILE A 596 -3.19 5.17 20.47
N PHE A 597 -3.86 4.21 21.11
CA PHE A 597 -4.74 4.46 22.23
C PHE A 597 -4.35 3.60 23.42
N ASN A 598 -4.14 4.22 24.58
CA ASN A 598 -3.97 3.54 25.86
C ASN A 598 -5.18 3.85 26.75
N ARG A 599 -6.05 2.86 26.94
CA ARG A 599 -7.25 2.98 27.80
C ARG A 599 -6.97 2.76 29.29
N HIS A 600 -5.76 2.36 29.66
CA HIS A 600 -5.45 2.05 31.06
C HIS A 600 -5.58 3.32 31.92
N ARG A 601 -6.14 3.20 33.13
CA ARG A 601 -6.49 4.36 33.97
C ARG A 601 -5.28 5.08 34.59
N SER A 602 -4.23 4.33 34.95
CA SER A 602 -3.09 4.87 35.72
C SER A 602 -1.69 4.55 35.19
N GLU A 603 -1.51 3.43 34.48
CA GLU A 603 -0.23 2.98 33.91
C GLU A 603 0.01 3.46 32.48
N GLU A 604 1.25 3.87 32.22
CA GLU A 604 1.79 4.03 30.88
C GLU A 604 1.96 2.66 30.22
N ARG A 605 1.80 2.62 28.90
CA ARG A 605 1.98 1.41 28.10
C ARG A 605 2.97 1.69 26.99
N THR A 606 3.93 0.78 26.79
CA THR A 606 4.91 0.86 25.70
C THR A 606 4.58 -0.20 24.66
N VAL A 607 4.59 0.20 23.39
CA VAL A 607 4.35 -0.69 22.24
C VAL A 607 5.45 -0.50 21.21
N THR A 608 5.89 -1.61 20.60
CA THR A 608 6.76 -1.60 19.42
C THR A 608 5.94 -2.01 18.21
N LEU A 609 5.88 -1.12 17.22
CA LEU A 609 5.09 -1.29 16.01
C LEU A 609 6.03 -1.59 14.84
N ASP A 610 5.74 -2.64 14.08
CA ASP A 610 6.38 -2.89 12.79
C ASP A 610 5.80 -1.92 11.76
N VAL A 611 6.66 -1.15 11.12
CA VAL A 611 6.35 -0.12 10.13
C VAL A 611 7.24 -0.22 8.89
N GLY A 612 8.16 -1.18 8.83
CA GLY A 612 9.16 -1.30 7.76
C GLY A 612 8.55 -1.58 6.38
N ASP A 613 7.29 -2.00 6.35
CA ASP A 613 6.49 -2.19 5.15
C ASP A 613 5.88 -0.90 4.57
N PHE A 614 5.92 0.23 5.29
CA PHE A 614 5.31 1.47 4.82
C PHE A 614 5.95 2.80 5.27
N ALA A 615 6.81 2.83 6.28
CA ALA A 615 7.50 4.05 6.71
C ALA A 615 8.98 3.83 7.05
N GLU A 616 9.77 4.90 6.97
CA GLU A 616 11.19 4.93 7.39
C GLU A 616 11.54 6.26 8.06
N GLY A 617 12.76 6.36 8.62
CA GLY A 617 13.24 7.61 9.22
C GLY A 617 12.67 7.82 10.62
N ALA A 618 11.67 8.69 10.77
CA ALA A 618 11.09 9.00 12.07
C ALA A 618 9.62 9.42 11.97
N PHE A 619 8.90 9.25 13.06
CA PHE A 619 7.58 9.81 13.29
C PHE A 619 7.65 10.96 14.29
N VAL A 620 6.74 11.93 14.18
CA VAL A 620 6.55 13.00 15.16
C VAL A 620 5.11 13.00 15.67
N ASP A 621 4.89 13.44 16.90
CA ASP A 621 3.52 13.69 17.41
C ASP A 621 2.89 14.84 16.60
N ALA A 622 1.79 14.58 15.90
CA ALA A 622 1.11 15.54 15.04
C ALA A 622 0.68 16.82 15.79
N PHE A 623 0.49 16.71 17.11
CA PHE A 623 0.10 17.81 17.97
C PHE A 623 1.27 18.37 18.80
N HIS A 624 2.41 17.71 18.80
CA HIS A 624 3.63 18.09 19.52
C HIS A 624 4.88 17.72 18.70
N PRO A 625 5.16 18.42 17.57
CA PRO A 625 6.20 18.02 16.63
C PRO A 625 7.63 17.97 17.22
N GLU A 626 7.83 18.57 18.39
CA GLU A 626 9.06 18.44 19.19
C GLU A 626 9.31 17.01 19.71
N ARG A 627 8.29 16.16 19.76
CA ARG A 627 8.38 14.76 20.16
C ARG A 627 8.58 13.88 18.93
N ARG A 628 9.79 13.32 18.83
CA ARG A 628 10.23 12.49 17.71
C ARG A 628 10.45 11.04 18.15
N TYR A 629 10.10 10.11 17.27
CA TYR A 629 10.22 8.67 17.45
C TYR A 629 10.94 8.08 16.22
N ASP A 630 12.20 7.67 16.39
CA ASP A 630 12.98 7.13 15.28
C ASP A 630 12.52 5.71 14.91
N VAL A 631 12.46 5.44 13.61
CA VAL A 631 12.26 4.10 13.06
C VAL A 631 13.61 3.40 13.03
N VAL A 632 13.76 2.37 13.86
CA VAL A 632 14.97 1.57 13.94
C VAL A 632 14.66 0.17 13.44
N ARG A 633 15.34 -0.25 12.35
CA ARG A 633 15.14 -1.56 11.70
C ARG A 633 13.66 -1.85 11.38
N GLY A 634 12.98 -0.86 10.82
CA GLY A 634 11.56 -0.98 10.45
C GLY A 634 10.60 -1.00 11.62
N GLN A 635 11.05 -0.70 12.85
CA GLN A 635 10.20 -0.66 14.03
C GLN A 635 10.22 0.73 14.69
N VAL A 636 9.08 1.13 15.25
CA VAL A 636 8.97 2.33 16.08
C VAL A 636 8.44 1.94 17.46
N THR A 637 9.14 2.36 18.52
CA THR A 637 8.73 2.11 19.91
C THR A 637 8.17 3.38 20.53
N VAL A 638 6.96 3.29 21.09
CA VAL A 638 6.21 4.44 21.61
C VAL A 638 5.68 4.13 23.01
N THR A 639 5.86 5.05 23.94
CA THR A 639 5.25 5.00 25.28
C THR A 639 4.08 5.96 25.34
N VAL A 640 2.89 5.43 25.65
CA VAL A 640 1.62 6.15 25.67
C VAL A 640 1.12 6.31 27.10
N LYS A 641 0.76 7.54 27.46
CA LYS A 641 0.24 7.89 28.78
C LYS A 641 -1.09 7.20 29.08
N PRO A 642 -1.48 7.06 30.37
CA PRO A 642 -2.78 6.52 30.73
C PRO A 642 -3.91 7.41 30.17
N LEU A 643 -5.03 6.80 29.78
CA LEU A 643 -6.20 7.46 29.22
C LEU A 643 -5.85 8.47 28.11
N HIS A 644 -4.94 8.08 27.21
CA HIS A 644 -4.42 8.96 26.19
C HIS A 644 -4.43 8.33 24.80
N GLY A 645 -4.79 9.15 23.81
CA GLY A 645 -4.64 8.84 22.40
C GLY A 645 -3.54 9.70 21.81
N MET A 646 -2.65 9.09 21.02
CA MET A 646 -1.58 9.74 20.28
C MET A 646 -1.80 9.59 18.79
N LEU A 647 -1.46 10.63 18.04
CA LEU A 647 -1.42 10.60 16.57
C LEU A 647 0.00 10.95 16.15
N LEU A 648 0.70 9.97 15.58
CA LEU A 648 2.03 10.17 15.04
C LEU A 648 1.91 10.39 13.52
N ARG A 649 2.68 11.32 12.98
CA ARG A 649 2.81 11.58 11.55
C ARG A 649 4.24 11.28 11.10
N GLU A 650 4.40 10.63 9.96
CA GLU A 650 5.71 10.40 9.37
C GLU A 650 6.40 11.76 9.12
N GLN A 651 7.63 11.89 9.59
CA GLN A 651 8.45 13.05 9.30
C GLN A 651 9.15 12.84 7.96
N VAL A 652 8.45 13.20 6.88
CA VAL A 652 9.03 13.14 5.53
C VAL A 652 10.10 14.22 5.41
N GLU A 653 11.36 13.81 5.40
CA GLU A 653 12.47 14.72 5.12
C GLU A 653 12.45 15.22 3.67
N SER A 654 12.81 16.48 3.46
CA SER A 654 12.94 17.04 2.11
C SER A 654 13.97 16.26 1.29
N GLN A 655 13.66 15.95 0.03
CA GLN A 655 14.57 15.28 -0.90
C GLN A 655 15.90 16.07 -1.00
N ARG A 656 16.99 15.46 -0.59
CA ARG A 656 18.38 15.98 -0.59
C ARG A 656 19.15 15.62 -1.87
N TYR A 657 18.82 14.50 -2.50
CA TYR A 657 19.48 13.96 -3.69
C TYR A 657 18.58 14.08 -4.92
N GLU A 658 19.16 14.49 -6.04
CA GLU A 658 18.48 14.48 -7.34
C GLU A 658 18.00 13.07 -7.69
N ARG A 659 16.75 12.97 -8.13
CA ARG A 659 16.12 11.70 -8.50
C ARG A 659 16.33 11.46 -9.99
N ALA A 660 16.73 10.24 -10.33
CA ALA A 660 16.89 9.80 -11.72
C ALA A 660 16.33 8.39 -11.93
N ALA A 661 16.18 8.02 -13.19
CA ALA A 661 15.87 6.66 -13.63
C ALA A 661 16.89 6.16 -14.66
N GLY A 662 17.04 4.84 -14.76
CA GLY A 662 17.94 4.21 -15.71
C GLY A 662 17.59 2.76 -16.03
N VAL A 663 18.36 2.20 -16.97
CA VAL A 663 18.15 0.83 -17.47
C VAL A 663 19.41 -0.01 -17.30
N LEU A 664 19.25 -1.23 -16.79
CA LEU A 664 20.29 -2.25 -16.75
C LEU A 664 20.27 -3.06 -18.04
N LEU A 665 21.34 -2.95 -18.83
CA LEU A 665 21.55 -3.73 -20.06
C LEU A 665 23.04 -3.85 -20.33
N HIS A 666 23.62 -5.05 -20.23
CA HIS A 666 25.03 -5.22 -20.58
C HIS A 666 25.22 -5.12 -22.12
N PRO A 667 26.32 -4.52 -22.63
CA PRO A 667 26.52 -4.36 -24.07
C PRO A 667 26.50 -5.67 -24.86
N THR A 668 26.88 -6.80 -24.25
CA THR A 668 26.83 -8.12 -24.90
C THR A 668 25.41 -8.52 -25.31
N SER A 669 24.39 -7.98 -24.65
CA SER A 669 22.98 -8.25 -24.90
C SER A 669 22.37 -7.38 -25.99
N LEU A 670 23.10 -6.40 -26.52
CA LEU A 670 22.64 -5.62 -27.68
C LEU A 670 22.54 -6.51 -28.93
N PRO A 671 21.58 -6.24 -29.83
CA PRO A 671 21.48 -7.01 -31.06
C PRO A 671 22.72 -6.75 -31.93
N THR A 672 23.14 -7.76 -32.69
CA THR A 672 24.26 -7.62 -33.63
C THR A 672 24.15 -8.65 -34.75
N LYS A 673 24.82 -8.37 -35.87
CA LYS A 673 25.06 -9.36 -36.93
C LYS A 673 26.28 -10.26 -36.62
N TYR A 674 27.07 -9.95 -35.59
CA TYR A 674 28.32 -10.66 -35.24
C TYR A 674 28.20 -11.68 -34.09
N GLY A 675 26.99 -11.91 -33.58
CA GLY A 675 26.67 -12.94 -32.56
C GLY A 675 26.84 -12.53 -31.09
N ILE A 676 27.50 -11.41 -30.79
CA ILE A 676 27.52 -10.76 -29.46
C ILE A 676 27.41 -9.24 -29.63
N GLY A 677 26.60 -8.57 -28.81
CA GLY A 677 26.52 -7.12 -28.84
C GLY A 677 27.89 -6.47 -28.66
N ASP A 678 28.08 -5.32 -29.30
CA ASP A 678 29.36 -4.61 -29.39
C ASP A 678 29.17 -3.10 -29.26
N LEU A 679 30.29 -2.36 -29.29
CA LEU A 679 30.32 -0.90 -29.14
C LEU A 679 29.98 -0.16 -30.45
N GLY A 680 29.28 -0.82 -31.37
CA GLY A 680 28.88 -0.28 -32.66
C GLY A 680 27.51 0.40 -32.64
N LYS A 681 26.92 0.55 -33.83
CA LYS A 681 25.63 1.20 -34.11
C LYS A 681 24.55 1.03 -33.02
N GLU A 682 24.32 -0.20 -32.57
CA GLU A 682 23.18 -0.49 -31.68
C GLU A 682 23.38 0.03 -30.25
N ALA A 683 24.63 0.22 -29.81
CA ALA A 683 24.90 0.89 -28.55
C ALA A 683 24.52 2.39 -28.61
N TYR A 684 24.80 3.06 -29.73
CA TYR A 684 24.39 4.45 -29.97
C TYR A 684 22.86 4.57 -30.08
N ALA A 685 22.21 3.66 -30.80
CA ALA A 685 20.75 3.62 -30.90
C ALA A 685 20.08 3.39 -29.54
N PHE A 686 20.70 2.57 -28.67
CA PHE A 686 20.22 2.38 -27.31
C PHE A 686 20.35 3.64 -26.46
N LEU A 687 21.47 4.38 -26.57
CA LEU A 687 21.62 5.68 -25.90
C LEU A 687 20.60 6.71 -26.40
N ASP A 688 20.31 6.74 -27.71
CA ASP A 688 19.26 7.59 -28.26
C ASP A 688 17.87 7.25 -27.68
N PHE A 689 17.56 5.96 -27.57
CA PHE A 689 16.34 5.48 -26.93
C PHE A 689 16.25 5.91 -25.46
N LEU A 690 17.33 5.75 -24.67
CA LEU A 690 17.35 6.16 -23.26
C LEU A 690 17.08 7.66 -23.11
N ALA A 691 17.71 8.48 -23.95
CA ALA A 691 17.49 9.93 -23.94
C ALA A 691 16.05 10.30 -24.33
N GLU A 692 15.48 9.65 -25.34
CA GLU A 692 14.07 9.83 -25.74
C GLU A 692 13.11 9.43 -24.62
N ALA A 693 13.40 8.32 -23.94
CA ALA A 693 12.63 7.77 -22.83
C ALA A 693 12.83 8.49 -21.49
N GLY A 694 13.59 9.59 -21.46
CA GLY A 694 13.83 10.38 -20.26
C GLY A 694 14.72 9.70 -19.21
N GLN A 695 15.45 8.66 -19.58
CA GLN A 695 16.36 7.93 -18.71
C GLN A 695 17.72 8.64 -18.66
N LYS A 696 18.34 8.69 -17.47
CA LYS A 696 19.62 9.39 -17.24
C LYS A 696 20.78 8.47 -16.96
N VAL A 697 20.52 7.18 -16.75
CA VAL A 697 21.54 6.20 -16.37
C VAL A 697 21.45 4.94 -17.22
N TRP A 698 22.59 4.51 -17.76
CA TRP A 698 22.77 3.19 -18.33
C TRP A 698 23.65 2.34 -17.41
N GLN A 699 23.07 1.34 -16.76
CA GLN A 699 23.83 0.40 -15.96
C GLN A 699 24.34 -0.77 -16.79
N ILE A 700 25.61 -1.12 -16.60
CA ILE A 700 26.30 -2.25 -17.21
C ILE A 700 26.94 -3.12 -16.14
N LEU A 701 27.18 -4.40 -16.48
CA LEU A 701 28.04 -5.31 -15.73
C LEU A 701 29.54 -5.02 -16.02
N PRO A 702 30.50 -5.64 -15.30
CA PRO A 702 31.91 -5.42 -15.53
C PRO A 702 32.32 -5.63 -16.99
N LEU A 703 33.15 -4.74 -17.54
CA LEU A 703 33.58 -4.77 -18.94
C LEU A 703 34.86 -5.58 -19.18
N GLY A 704 35.34 -6.29 -18.16
CA GLY A 704 36.56 -7.08 -18.24
C GLY A 704 36.48 -8.22 -19.26
N PRO A 705 37.61 -8.70 -19.80
CA PRO A 705 37.66 -9.96 -20.53
C PRO A 705 37.06 -11.08 -19.69
N VAL A 706 36.46 -12.08 -20.34
CA VAL A 706 35.88 -13.24 -19.65
C VAL A 706 36.62 -14.51 -20.05
N ASP A 707 36.75 -15.44 -19.11
CA ASP A 707 37.42 -16.74 -19.32
C ASP A 707 36.43 -17.91 -19.08
N PHE A 708 36.78 -18.89 -18.25
CA PHE A 708 35.92 -20.04 -17.94
C PHE A 708 34.55 -19.60 -17.39
N GLY A 709 33.46 -20.15 -17.96
CA GLY A 709 32.09 -19.82 -17.57
C GLY A 709 31.56 -18.49 -18.09
N TYR A 710 32.39 -17.69 -18.78
CA TYR A 710 32.05 -16.40 -19.40
C TYR A 710 31.47 -15.34 -18.44
N SER A 711 31.80 -15.44 -17.15
CA SER A 711 31.33 -14.52 -16.12
C SER A 711 32.08 -13.18 -16.17
N PRO A 712 31.38 -12.04 -16.29
CA PRO A 712 31.98 -10.71 -16.13
C PRO A 712 32.66 -10.50 -14.76
N TYR A 713 32.26 -11.25 -13.74
CA TYR A 713 32.78 -11.16 -12.38
C TYR A 713 34.06 -11.98 -12.16
N GLN A 714 34.50 -12.75 -13.16
CA GLN A 714 35.72 -13.54 -13.11
C GLN A 714 36.66 -13.17 -14.27
N SER A 715 37.11 -11.92 -14.26
CA SER A 715 38.01 -11.39 -15.28
C SER A 715 39.48 -11.77 -15.02
N PRO A 716 40.28 -12.06 -16.06
CA PRO A 716 41.73 -12.22 -15.95
C PRO A 716 42.47 -10.88 -15.80
N SER A 717 41.76 -9.75 -15.76
CA SER A 717 42.32 -8.44 -15.41
C SER A 717 41.29 -7.50 -14.79
N ALA A 718 41.70 -6.73 -13.78
CA ALA A 718 40.90 -5.66 -13.19
C ALA A 718 40.84 -4.38 -14.05
N PHE A 719 41.68 -4.27 -15.09
CA PHE A 719 41.90 -3.04 -15.87
C PHE A 719 41.54 -3.17 -17.35
N ALA A 720 41.73 -4.35 -17.94
CA ALA A 720 41.49 -4.60 -19.35
C ALA A 720 40.00 -4.56 -19.71
N GLY A 721 39.70 -4.25 -20.97
CA GLY A 721 38.37 -4.36 -21.57
C GLY A 721 38.18 -5.62 -22.41
N ASN A 722 36.95 -6.07 -22.55
CA ASN A 722 36.59 -7.30 -23.26
C ASN A 722 36.73 -7.12 -24.78
N PRO A 723 37.67 -7.81 -25.46
CA PRO A 723 37.87 -7.64 -26.89
C PRO A 723 36.70 -8.17 -27.75
N MET A 724 35.78 -8.96 -27.18
CA MET A 724 34.55 -9.37 -27.88
C MET A 724 33.58 -8.21 -28.13
N LEU A 725 33.69 -7.11 -27.37
CA LEU A 725 32.85 -5.93 -27.53
C LEU A 725 33.33 -4.99 -28.66
N ILE A 726 34.49 -5.26 -29.26
CA ILE A 726 35.00 -4.42 -30.35
C ILE A 726 34.08 -4.53 -31.57
N ASP A 727 33.66 -3.39 -32.09
CA ASP A 727 32.92 -3.25 -33.34
C ASP A 727 33.85 -3.50 -34.54
N LEU A 728 33.46 -4.44 -35.40
CA LEU A 728 34.19 -4.78 -36.62
C LEU A 728 33.86 -3.86 -37.79
N ASP A 729 32.70 -3.20 -37.80
CA ASP A 729 32.35 -2.24 -38.85
C ASP A 729 33.27 -1.02 -38.81
N ASP A 730 33.60 -0.49 -37.62
CA ASP A 730 34.62 0.57 -37.42
C ASP A 730 36.00 0.18 -38.01
N LEU A 731 36.39 -1.09 -37.91
CA LEU A 731 37.65 -1.59 -38.49
C LEU A 731 37.59 -1.68 -40.01
N VAL A 732 36.41 -1.94 -40.58
CA VAL A 732 36.18 -1.92 -42.02
C VAL A 732 36.24 -0.49 -42.55
N GLU A 733 35.63 0.46 -41.84
CA GLU A 733 35.66 1.88 -42.20
C GLU A 733 37.08 2.46 -42.17
N LYS A 734 37.90 2.06 -41.19
CA LYS A 734 39.33 2.41 -41.11
C LYS A 734 40.21 1.72 -42.15
N GLY A 735 39.67 0.76 -42.91
CA GLY A 735 40.41 -0.04 -43.89
C GLY A 735 41.37 -1.07 -43.27
N TRP A 736 41.27 -1.32 -41.96
CA TRP A 736 42.06 -2.33 -41.25
C TRP A 736 41.45 -3.73 -41.42
N LEU A 737 40.17 -3.83 -41.74
CA LEU A 737 39.47 -5.06 -42.09
C LEU A 737 38.72 -4.91 -43.42
N GLN A 738 38.50 -5.99 -44.17
CA GLN A 738 37.66 -5.94 -45.37
C GLN A 738 36.24 -6.43 -45.07
N ALA A 739 35.23 -5.80 -45.68
CA ALA A 739 33.82 -6.17 -45.47
C ALA A 739 33.54 -7.67 -45.69
N ALA A 740 34.14 -8.27 -46.73
CA ALA A 740 33.99 -9.71 -47.02
C ALA A 740 34.53 -10.63 -45.90
N GLU A 741 35.44 -10.15 -45.06
CA GLU A 741 36.03 -10.90 -43.96
C GLU A 741 35.17 -10.88 -42.69
N THR A 742 34.18 -9.98 -42.63
CA THR A 742 33.22 -9.88 -41.52
C THR A 742 31.99 -10.78 -41.72
N LYS A 743 31.95 -11.59 -42.79
CA LYS A 743 30.82 -12.47 -43.08
C LYS A 743 30.76 -13.63 -42.08
N VAL A 744 29.72 -13.62 -41.24
CA VAL A 744 29.43 -14.69 -40.28
C VAL A 744 28.88 -15.91 -41.00
N LEU A 745 29.48 -17.09 -40.77
CA LEU A 745 29.11 -18.36 -41.42
C LEU A 745 28.13 -19.21 -40.60
N TYR A 746 27.72 -18.75 -39.42
CA TYR A 746 26.68 -19.36 -38.58
C TYR A 746 25.43 -18.46 -38.54
N GLN A 747 24.25 -19.02 -38.26
CA GLN A 747 23.01 -18.23 -38.09
C GLN A 747 23.15 -17.30 -36.87
N GLY A 748 23.60 -16.08 -37.10
CA GLY A 748 23.50 -14.97 -36.16
C GLY A 748 22.08 -14.43 -36.18
N GLY A 749 21.33 -14.64 -35.10
CA GLY A 749 19.92 -14.25 -35.01
C GLY A 749 19.14 -14.91 -33.87
N GLY A 750 19.75 -15.83 -33.11
CA GLY A 750 19.16 -16.36 -31.88
C GLY A 750 19.28 -15.38 -30.71
N SER A 751 18.38 -15.49 -29.72
CA SER A 751 18.38 -14.68 -28.50
C SER A 751 19.47 -15.06 -27.47
N PHE A 752 20.50 -15.81 -27.89
CA PHE A 752 21.56 -16.34 -27.02
C PHE A 752 22.95 -16.25 -27.67
N VAL A 753 23.94 -15.77 -26.92
CA VAL A 753 25.36 -15.73 -27.33
C VAL A 753 25.99 -17.11 -27.30
N ASP A 754 26.68 -17.48 -28.39
CA ASP A 754 27.65 -18.58 -28.39
C ASP A 754 29.06 -18.01 -28.27
N PHE A 755 29.52 -17.82 -27.03
CA PHE A 755 30.79 -17.17 -26.73
C PHE A 755 31.99 -17.84 -27.42
N THR A 756 32.00 -19.16 -27.54
CA THR A 756 33.10 -19.89 -28.19
C THR A 756 33.17 -19.57 -29.68
N ARG A 757 32.03 -19.61 -30.38
CA ARG A 757 31.98 -19.29 -31.82
C ARG A 757 32.27 -17.82 -32.07
N VAL A 758 31.71 -16.95 -31.25
CA VAL A 758 31.93 -15.50 -31.30
C VAL A 758 33.42 -15.18 -31.11
N TRP A 759 34.06 -15.71 -30.06
CA TRP A 759 35.48 -15.47 -29.82
C TRP A 759 36.33 -15.98 -30.97
N THR A 760 36.09 -17.20 -31.44
CA THR A 760 36.82 -17.78 -32.58
C THR A 760 36.72 -16.89 -33.83
N PHE A 761 35.53 -16.37 -34.11
CA PHE A 761 35.28 -15.49 -35.25
C PHE A 761 35.92 -14.10 -35.06
N LYS A 762 35.62 -13.40 -33.96
CA LYS A 762 36.14 -12.05 -33.70
C LYS A 762 37.66 -12.06 -33.55
N HIS A 763 38.25 -13.02 -32.85
CA HIS A 763 39.70 -13.16 -32.73
C HIS A 763 40.39 -13.31 -34.09
N LYS A 764 39.82 -14.12 -35.00
CA LYS A 764 40.34 -14.24 -36.39
C LYS A 764 40.27 -12.92 -37.15
N CYS A 765 39.18 -12.15 -36.98
CA CYS A 765 39.03 -10.84 -37.60
C CYS A 765 40.03 -9.84 -37.03
N LEU A 766 40.17 -9.78 -35.70
CA LEU A 766 41.10 -8.91 -35.00
C LEU A 766 42.55 -9.21 -35.38
N LYS A 767 42.94 -10.48 -35.52
CA LYS A 767 44.29 -10.86 -35.96
C LYS A 767 44.61 -10.38 -37.39
N LYS A 768 43.65 -10.48 -38.30
CA LYS A 768 43.77 -9.92 -39.65
C LYS A 768 43.85 -8.39 -39.62
N SER A 769 43.04 -7.78 -38.77
CA SER A 769 43.04 -6.33 -38.56
C SER A 769 44.39 -5.84 -38.06
N TYR A 770 44.98 -6.55 -37.11
CA TYR A 770 46.30 -6.22 -36.56
C TYR A 770 47.40 -6.30 -37.62
N ALA A 771 47.42 -7.35 -38.44
CA ALA A 771 48.38 -7.46 -39.54
C ALA A 771 48.29 -6.28 -40.53
N ARG A 772 47.08 -5.77 -40.80
CA ARG A 772 46.89 -4.58 -41.65
C ARG A 772 47.25 -3.28 -40.94
N PHE A 773 46.93 -3.18 -39.65
CA PHE A 773 47.31 -2.07 -38.79
C PHE A 773 48.84 -1.90 -38.78
N LEU A 774 49.60 -2.98 -38.54
CA LEU A 774 51.07 -2.96 -38.60
C LEU A 774 51.57 -2.52 -39.99
N LYS A 775 51.02 -3.10 -41.07
CA LYS A 775 51.40 -2.74 -42.44
C LYS A 775 51.10 -1.28 -42.79
N ALA A 776 50.12 -0.67 -42.14
CA ALA A 776 49.76 0.73 -42.31
C ALA A 776 50.58 1.69 -41.42
N GLY A 777 51.61 1.21 -40.72
CA GLY A 777 52.39 2.03 -39.78
C GLY A 777 51.66 2.29 -38.46
N GLY A 778 50.74 1.41 -38.06
CA GLY A 778 49.88 1.58 -36.89
C GLY A 778 50.63 1.84 -35.59
N GLU A 779 51.82 1.24 -35.39
CA GLU A 779 52.65 1.45 -34.20
C GLU A 779 53.24 2.88 -34.11
N GLU A 780 53.27 3.61 -35.24
CA GLU A 780 53.70 5.00 -35.32
C GLU A 780 52.52 5.97 -35.12
N LEU A 781 51.28 5.49 -34.98
CA LEU A 781 50.12 6.35 -34.76
C LEU A 781 50.22 7.03 -33.38
N PRO A 782 50.14 8.37 -33.30
CA PRO A 782 50.27 9.10 -32.04
C PRO A 782 49.25 8.65 -30.97
N GLU A 783 48.03 8.35 -31.39
CA GLU A 783 46.95 7.86 -30.51
C GLU A 783 47.25 6.47 -29.91
N TYR A 784 47.88 5.57 -30.67
CA TYR A 784 48.28 4.25 -30.18
C TYR A 784 49.44 4.38 -29.18
N GLN A 785 50.47 5.17 -29.51
CA GLN A 785 51.60 5.41 -28.62
C GLN A 785 51.17 6.11 -27.32
N ALA A 786 50.26 7.10 -27.42
CA ALA A 786 49.71 7.77 -26.27
C ALA A 786 48.90 6.82 -25.37
N PHE A 787 48.09 5.95 -25.97
CA PHE A 787 47.37 4.90 -25.22
C PHE A 787 48.34 3.96 -24.48
N CYS A 788 49.32 3.41 -25.20
CA CYS A 788 50.29 2.49 -24.59
C CYS A 788 51.10 3.16 -23.47
N ALA A 789 51.50 4.42 -23.64
CA ALA A 789 52.21 5.17 -22.60
C ALA A 789 51.31 5.48 -21.38
N ARG A 790 50.05 5.87 -21.61
CA ARG A 790 49.08 6.19 -20.55
C ARG A 790 48.73 4.98 -19.69
N GLU A 791 48.60 3.81 -20.30
CA GLU A 791 48.13 2.58 -19.64
C GLU A 791 49.24 1.60 -19.27
N ALA A 792 50.51 1.94 -19.51
CA ALA A 792 51.67 1.05 -19.38
C ALA A 792 51.72 0.29 -18.03
N ALA A 793 51.31 0.95 -16.94
CA ALA A 793 51.36 0.42 -15.59
C ALA A 793 50.59 -0.89 -15.37
N TRP A 794 49.56 -1.18 -16.18
CA TRP A 794 48.83 -2.45 -16.16
C TRP A 794 48.85 -3.17 -17.52
N LEU A 795 48.95 -2.41 -18.62
CA LEU A 795 48.84 -2.94 -19.97
C LEU A 795 50.00 -3.87 -20.33
N ASP A 796 51.22 -3.55 -19.89
CA ASP A 796 52.40 -4.35 -20.21
C ASP A 796 52.34 -5.73 -19.54
N ASP A 797 51.95 -5.76 -18.26
CA ASP A 797 51.76 -6.99 -17.50
C ASP A 797 50.58 -7.82 -18.04
N TYR A 798 49.46 -7.19 -18.37
CA TYR A 798 48.31 -7.86 -18.97
C TYR A 798 48.65 -8.46 -20.33
N ALA A 799 49.30 -7.70 -21.21
CA ALA A 799 49.65 -8.15 -22.55
C ALA A 799 50.63 -9.33 -22.52
N LEU A 800 51.63 -9.28 -21.62
CA LEU A 800 52.56 -10.38 -21.40
C LEU A 800 51.86 -11.59 -20.77
N PHE A 801 50.97 -11.39 -19.80
CA PHE A 801 50.19 -12.46 -19.18
C PHE A 801 49.34 -13.21 -20.21
N VAL A 802 48.58 -12.49 -21.05
CA VAL A 802 47.72 -13.11 -22.09
C VAL A 802 48.57 -13.85 -23.12
N ALA A 803 49.68 -13.26 -23.57
CA ALA A 803 50.60 -13.91 -24.50
C ALA A 803 51.24 -15.18 -23.90
N ALA A 804 51.70 -15.11 -22.65
CA ALA A 804 52.28 -16.23 -21.93
C ALA A 804 51.26 -17.34 -21.69
N LYS A 805 50.03 -16.99 -21.32
CA LYS A 805 48.93 -17.97 -21.13
C LYS A 805 48.66 -18.75 -22.41
N ALA A 806 48.65 -18.09 -23.57
CA ALA A 806 48.52 -18.77 -24.86
C ALA A 806 49.72 -19.69 -25.18
N ASP A 807 50.95 -19.23 -24.93
CA ASP A 807 52.19 -19.99 -25.14
C ASP A 807 52.26 -21.25 -24.24
N PHE A 808 51.78 -21.14 -23.01
CA PHE A 808 51.71 -22.22 -22.02
C PHE A 808 50.38 -23.00 -22.05
N LYS A 809 49.75 -23.11 -23.22
CA LYS A 809 48.56 -23.96 -23.48
C LYS A 809 47.35 -23.66 -22.59
N HIS A 810 47.18 -22.40 -22.21
CA HIS A 810 46.09 -21.90 -21.36
C HIS A 810 46.07 -22.49 -19.93
N GLU A 811 47.21 -22.95 -19.42
CA GLU A 811 47.36 -23.33 -18.00
C GLU A 811 47.43 -22.10 -17.09
N ASP A 812 46.96 -22.26 -15.84
CA ASP A 812 47.03 -21.22 -14.79
C ASP A 812 48.47 -20.78 -14.55
N TRP A 813 48.68 -19.49 -14.21
CA TRP A 813 50.04 -18.95 -13.99
C TRP A 813 50.81 -19.66 -12.86
N THR A 814 50.11 -20.28 -11.92
CA THR A 814 50.70 -21.05 -10.82
C THR A 814 51.46 -22.30 -11.31
N LYS A 815 51.18 -22.76 -12.54
CA LYS A 815 51.80 -23.91 -13.21
C LYS A 815 52.84 -23.52 -14.27
N TRP A 816 53.06 -22.23 -14.49
CA TRP A 816 54.07 -21.76 -15.44
C TRP A 816 55.50 -22.07 -14.96
N PRO A 817 56.52 -22.01 -15.85
CA PRO A 817 57.91 -22.18 -15.45
C PRO A 817 58.28 -21.28 -14.27
N GLU A 818 59.02 -21.82 -13.29
CA GLU A 818 59.25 -21.17 -11.99
C GLU A 818 59.81 -19.74 -12.11
N ALA A 819 60.73 -19.49 -13.04
CA ALA A 819 61.31 -18.16 -13.26
C ALA A 819 60.28 -17.13 -13.78
N VAL A 820 59.31 -17.56 -14.59
CA VAL A 820 58.21 -16.69 -15.08
C VAL A 820 57.15 -16.50 -14.01
N LYS A 821 56.82 -17.57 -13.28
CA LYS A 821 55.90 -17.56 -12.14
C LYS A 821 56.37 -16.60 -11.04
N ARG A 822 57.67 -16.62 -10.71
CA ARG A 822 58.31 -15.70 -9.76
C ARG A 822 58.66 -14.34 -10.33
N ARG A 823 58.37 -14.11 -11.63
CA ARG A 823 58.61 -12.84 -12.32
C ARG A 823 60.06 -12.38 -12.23
N GLU A 824 61.01 -13.30 -12.42
CA GLU A 824 62.42 -12.95 -12.49
C GLU A 824 62.65 -12.00 -13.69
N PRO A 825 63.25 -10.80 -13.50
CA PRO A 825 63.29 -9.76 -14.53
C PRO A 825 63.83 -10.25 -15.88
N LYS A 826 64.93 -10.99 -15.85
CA LYS A 826 65.55 -11.56 -17.07
C LYS A 826 64.63 -12.56 -17.79
N ALA A 827 63.91 -13.39 -17.04
CA ALA A 827 62.98 -14.36 -17.62
C ALA A 827 61.78 -13.66 -18.27
N LEU A 828 61.30 -12.56 -17.68
CA LEU A 828 60.23 -11.74 -18.27
C LEU A 828 60.70 -10.99 -19.53
N GLU A 829 61.90 -10.42 -19.53
CA GLU A 829 62.49 -9.78 -20.72
C GLU A 829 62.65 -10.76 -21.88
N GLU A 830 63.20 -11.95 -21.62
CA GLU A 830 63.35 -13.02 -22.61
C GLU A 830 61.99 -13.51 -23.13
N LEU A 831 61.00 -13.63 -22.24
CA LEU A 831 59.64 -14.03 -22.59
C LEU A 831 58.94 -12.96 -23.44
N ALA A 832 59.04 -11.69 -23.06
CA ALA A 832 58.45 -10.57 -23.78
C ALA A 832 59.05 -10.43 -25.19
N ALA A 833 60.38 -10.54 -25.34
CA ALA A 833 61.04 -10.53 -26.64
C ALA A 833 60.63 -11.74 -27.50
N ARG A 834 60.50 -12.93 -26.90
CA ARG A 834 60.04 -14.14 -27.62
C ARG A 834 58.59 -14.04 -28.07
N LEU A 835 57.74 -13.32 -27.33
CA LEU A 835 56.30 -13.20 -27.56
C LEU A 835 55.89 -11.81 -28.09
N GLU A 836 56.83 -11.02 -28.64
CA GLU A 836 56.63 -9.63 -29.04
C GLU A 836 55.37 -9.42 -29.91
N GLU A 837 55.17 -10.24 -30.94
CA GLU A 837 53.98 -10.16 -31.80
C GLU A 837 52.66 -10.39 -31.03
N HIS A 838 52.66 -11.34 -30.09
CA HIS A 838 51.47 -11.68 -29.29
C HIS A 838 51.17 -10.60 -28.24
N VAL A 839 52.22 -10.04 -27.63
CA VAL A 839 52.13 -8.89 -26.72
C VAL A 839 51.58 -7.67 -27.47
N GLY A 840 52.14 -7.36 -28.64
CA GLY A 840 51.66 -6.26 -29.49
C GLY A 840 50.19 -6.45 -29.92
N PHE A 841 49.79 -7.68 -30.26
CA PHE A 841 48.40 -7.98 -30.59
C PHE A 841 47.45 -7.77 -29.39
N ALA A 842 47.85 -8.18 -28.19
CA ALA A 842 47.09 -7.93 -26.97
C ALA A 842 46.93 -6.42 -26.68
N LYS A 843 48.00 -5.64 -26.85
CA LYS A 843 47.98 -4.16 -26.73
C LYS A 843 47.05 -3.53 -27.77
N TYR A 844 47.11 -3.99 -29.01
CA TYR A 844 46.23 -3.52 -30.09
C TYR A 844 44.74 -3.75 -29.78
N MET A 845 44.38 -4.93 -29.26
CA MET A 845 42.99 -5.19 -28.85
C MET A 845 42.51 -4.24 -27.76
N GLN A 846 43.34 -3.94 -26.77
CA GLN A 846 43.00 -3.00 -25.70
C GLN A 846 42.91 -1.55 -26.20
N PHE A 847 43.78 -1.15 -27.13
CA PHE A 847 43.70 0.15 -27.81
C PHE A 847 42.36 0.32 -28.55
N LEU A 848 41.95 -0.68 -29.33
CA LEU A 848 40.67 -0.65 -30.04
C LEU A 848 39.49 -0.53 -29.09
N PHE A 849 39.49 -1.33 -28.02
CA PHE A 849 38.45 -1.29 -27.00
C PHE A 849 38.37 0.10 -26.36
N ASP A 850 39.50 0.63 -25.89
CA ASP A 850 39.56 1.95 -25.24
C ASP A 850 39.07 3.05 -26.19
N ALA A 851 39.57 3.08 -27.43
CA ALA A 851 39.17 4.09 -28.40
C ALA A 851 37.68 4.02 -28.75
N GLN A 852 37.08 2.83 -28.86
CA GLN A 852 35.66 2.68 -29.15
C GLN A 852 34.79 3.00 -27.93
N TRP A 853 35.19 2.56 -26.74
CA TRP A 853 34.49 2.82 -25.49
C TRP A 853 34.46 4.30 -25.14
N GLN A 854 35.59 5.00 -25.24
CA GLN A 854 35.66 6.44 -24.97
C GLN A 854 34.73 7.24 -25.91
N ARG A 855 34.66 6.88 -27.21
CA ARG A 855 33.72 7.53 -28.14
C ARG A 855 32.25 7.32 -27.75
N LEU A 856 31.92 6.12 -27.28
CA LEU A 856 30.56 5.79 -26.83
C LEU A 856 30.21 6.50 -25.51
N HIS A 857 31.16 6.53 -24.56
CA HIS A 857 31.02 7.25 -23.29
C HIS A 857 30.84 8.75 -23.51
N ASP A 858 31.65 9.37 -24.38
CA ASP A 858 31.48 10.77 -24.80
C ASP A 858 30.10 11.03 -25.44
N TYR A 859 29.58 10.07 -26.21
CA TYR A 859 28.26 10.17 -26.82
C TYR A 859 27.15 10.08 -25.77
N ALA A 860 27.27 9.18 -24.80
CA ALA A 860 26.34 9.07 -23.66
C ALA A 860 26.29 10.40 -22.89
N ALA A 861 27.44 10.99 -22.58
CA ALA A 861 27.53 12.28 -21.91
C ALA A 861 26.85 13.42 -22.71
N LYS A 862 27.05 13.47 -24.03
CA LYS A 862 26.36 14.44 -24.92
C LYS A 862 24.83 14.28 -24.93
N LYS A 863 24.35 13.07 -24.65
CA LYS A 863 22.92 12.75 -24.53
C LYS A 863 22.37 12.94 -23.12
N GLY A 864 23.22 13.36 -22.16
CA GLY A 864 22.85 13.51 -20.76
C GLY A 864 22.66 12.17 -20.03
N ILE A 865 23.32 11.10 -20.51
CA ILE A 865 23.27 9.76 -19.94
C ILE A 865 24.59 9.47 -19.25
N ARG A 866 24.52 9.09 -17.98
CA ARG A 866 25.65 8.59 -17.19
C ARG A 866 25.72 7.07 -17.29
N ILE A 867 26.92 6.51 -17.36
CA ILE A 867 27.15 5.08 -17.32
C ILE A 867 27.44 4.66 -15.88
N LEU A 868 26.64 3.73 -15.37
CA LEU A 868 26.86 3.07 -14.09
C LEU A 868 27.54 1.73 -14.33
N GLY A 869 28.83 1.67 -14.03
CA GLY A 869 29.62 0.46 -14.08
C GLY A 869 29.52 -0.38 -12.82
N ASP A 870 30.30 -1.45 -12.82
CA ASP A 870 30.24 -2.48 -11.79
C ASP A 870 31.64 -3.05 -11.55
N MET A 871 31.96 -3.33 -10.29
CA MET A 871 33.27 -3.77 -9.86
C MET A 871 33.14 -4.91 -8.83
N PRO A 872 33.54 -6.15 -9.17
CA PRO A 872 33.71 -7.21 -8.19
C PRO A 872 34.75 -6.81 -7.15
N ILE A 873 34.50 -6.99 -5.86
CA ILE A 873 35.52 -6.73 -4.84
C ILE A 873 36.75 -7.60 -5.07
N PHE A 874 36.61 -8.92 -5.20
CA PHE A 874 37.71 -9.87 -5.37
C PHE A 874 38.02 -10.15 -6.84
N LEU A 875 39.25 -10.58 -7.12
CA LEU A 875 39.72 -10.89 -8.48
C LEU A 875 39.77 -12.40 -8.74
N SER A 876 39.87 -12.80 -10.01
CA SER A 876 40.20 -14.18 -10.35
C SER A 876 41.63 -14.53 -9.92
N GLN A 877 41.83 -15.73 -9.39
CA GLN A 877 43.17 -16.24 -9.06
C GLN A 877 44.09 -16.24 -10.29
N ASP A 878 43.56 -16.68 -11.42
CA ASP A 878 44.31 -16.73 -12.67
C ASP A 878 44.15 -15.43 -13.47
N SER A 879 44.78 -14.37 -12.96
CA SER A 879 44.73 -13.02 -13.52
C SER A 879 46.12 -12.38 -13.59
N ALA A 880 46.26 -11.42 -14.50
CA ALA A 880 47.46 -10.61 -14.62
C ALA A 880 47.76 -9.84 -13.31
N ASP A 881 46.72 -9.37 -12.62
CA ASP A 881 46.85 -8.62 -11.37
C ASP A 881 47.45 -9.47 -10.24
N VAL A 882 46.95 -10.69 -10.05
CA VAL A 882 47.45 -11.59 -9.01
C VAL A 882 48.87 -12.06 -9.35
N TRP A 883 49.13 -12.38 -10.62
CA TRP A 883 50.47 -12.77 -11.06
C TRP A 883 51.48 -11.64 -10.89
N ALA A 884 51.14 -10.40 -11.26
CA ALA A 884 52.03 -9.25 -11.21
C ALA A 884 52.26 -8.69 -9.80
N HIS A 885 51.25 -8.79 -8.93
CA HIS A 885 51.25 -8.17 -7.60
C HIS A 885 51.05 -9.19 -6.47
N GLN A 886 51.69 -10.36 -6.57
CA GLN A 886 51.56 -11.47 -5.61
C GLN A 886 51.62 -11.07 -4.12
N PRO A 887 52.50 -10.16 -3.66
CA PRO A 887 52.55 -9.75 -2.24
C PRO A 887 51.27 -9.09 -1.71
N LEU A 888 50.42 -8.57 -2.59
CA LEU A 888 49.15 -7.92 -2.23
C LEU A 888 48.01 -8.93 -1.97
N PHE A 889 48.25 -10.22 -2.15
CA PHE A 889 47.28 -11.29 -1.96
C PHE A 889 47.78 -12.31 -0.92
N ASP A 890 46.86 -12.97 -0.22
CA ASP A 890 47.19 -14.02 0.76
C ASP A 890 47.44 -15.36 0.04
N LEU A 891 48.67 -15.50 -0.48
CA LEU A 891 49.11 -16.66 -1.26
C LEU A 891 50.12 -17.52 -0.47
N ASN A 892 50.13 -18.81 -0.79
CA ASN A 892 51.22 -19.71 -0.43
C ASN A 892 52.48 -19.40 -1.26
N ILE A 893 53.64 -19.93 -0.85
CA ILE A 893 54.91 -19.76 -1.58
C ILE A 893 54.82 -20.28 -3.02
N ASP A 894 53.97 -21.27 -3.28
CA ASP A 894 53.72 -21.81 -4.62
C ASP A 894 52.69 -20.99 -5.42
N GLY A 895 52.27 -19.82 -4.95
CA GLY A 895 51.33 -18.93 -5.62
C GLY A 895 49.87 -19.37 -5.53
N THR A 896 49.54 -20.52 -4.93
CA THR A 896 48.15 -20.92 -4.69
C THR A 896 47.52 -20.09 -3.57
N PRO A 897 46.20 -19.84 -3.57
CA PRO A 897 45.55 -19.13 -2.48
C PRO A 897 45.76 -19.85 -1.14
N LYS A 898 46.25 -19.11 -0.14
CA LYS A 898 46.29 -19.61 1.23
C LYS A 898 44.89 -19.53 1.85
N THR A 899 44.20 -18.43 1.57
CA THR A 899 42.80 -18.22 1.91
C THR A 899 42.02 -17.76 0.68
N VAL A 900 40.72 -18.05 0.67
CA VAL A 900 39.82 -17.71 -0.44
C VAL A 900 38.55 -17.05 0.06
N ALA A 901 37.96 -16.24 -0.81
CA ALA A 901 36.70 -15.55 -0.56
C ALA A 901 35.48 -16.47 -0.66
N GLY A 902 34.45 -16.09 0.07
CA GLY A 902 33.13 -16.69 0.05
C GLY A 902 32.18 -15.97 1.00
N VAL A 903 31.05 -16.60 1.28
CA VAL A 903 30.09 -16.19 2.31
C VAL A 903 29.74 -17.37 3.21
N PRO A 904 29.46 -17.14 4.50
CA PRO A 904 29.06 -18.20 5.42
C PRO A 904 27.73 -18.83 5.01
N PRO A 905 27.36 -19.98 5.59
CA PRO A 905 26.00 -20.48 5.53
C PRO A 905 24.98 -19.40 5.95
N ASP A 906 23.96 -19.22 5.12
CA ASP A 906 22.86 -18.29 5.35
C ASP A 906 21.53 -18.92 4.87
N TYR A 907 20.46 -18.13 4.87
CA TYR A 907 19.14 -18.60 4.43
C TYR A 907 19.08 -18.92 2.92
N PHE A 908 20.06 -18.49 2.12
CA PHE A 908 20.18 -18.84 0.69
C PHE A 908 20.95 -20.13 0.47
N SER A 909 21.96 -20.43 1.30
CA SER A 909 22.79 -21.63 1.17
C SER A 909 23.17 -22.22 2.51
N ALA A 910 22.72 -23.45 2.77
CA ALA A 910 23.08 -24.22 3.96
C ALA A 910 24.59 -24.52 4.09
N THR A 911 25.36 -24.38 3.00
CA THR A 911 26.82 -24.59 3.00
C THR A 911 27.62 -23.31 2.78
N GLY A 912 26.94 -22.16 2.71
CA GLY A 912 27.50 -20.89 2.24
C GLY A 912 27.87 -20.96 0.77
N GLN A 913 28.71 -20.02 0.31
CA GLN A 913 29.22 -20.04 -1.06
C GLN A 913 30.74 -19.91 -1.03
N LEU A 914 31.44 -20.85 -1.67
CA LEU A 914 32.88 -20.82 -1.85
C LEU A 914 33.16 -20.26 -3.24
N TRP A 915 33.64 -19.02 -3.33
CA TRP A 915 33.90 -18.37 -4.62
C TRP A 915 35.30 -18.70 -5.16
N GLY A 916 36.26 -18.97 -4.27
CA GLY A 916 37.59 -19.41 -4.64
C GLY A 916 38.55 -18.29 -5.07
N ASN A 917 38.10 -17.03 -5.07
CA ASN A 917 38.95 -15.86 -5.32
C ASN A 917 40.01 -15.71 -4.21
N PRO A 918 41.27 -15.36 -4.52
CA PRO A 918 42.27 -15.06 -3.50
C PRO A 918 41.87 -13.83 -2.69
N GLN A 919 42.16 -13.86 -1.39
CA GLN A 919 41.93 -12.72 -0.52
C GLN A 919 43.08 -11.72 -0.56
N TYR A 920 42.76 -10.47 -0.26
CA TYR A 920 43.73 -9.39 -0.22
C TYR A 920 44.54 -9.42 1.08
N ASN A 921 45.84 -9.14 0.96
CA ASN A 921 46.66 -8.76 2.10
C ASN A 921 46.47 -7.26 2.37
N TRP A 922 45.40 -6.92 3.09
CA TRP A 922 45.04 -5.53 3.37
C TRP A 922 46.12 -4.75 4.11
N GLN A 923 46.97 -5.43 4.91
CA GLN A 923 48.10 -4.77 5.57
C GLN A 923 49.17 -4.38 4.56
N ALA A 924 49.58 -5.28 3.65
CA ALA A 924 50.53 -4.94 2.59
C ALA A 924 50.00 -3.82 1.69
N MET A 925 48.70 -3.86 1.34
CA MET A 925 48.07 -2.78 0.58
C MET A 925 48.08 -1.45 1.34
N LYS A 926 47.84 -1.46 2.66
CA LYS A 926 47.91 -0.26 3.51
C LYS A 926 49.33 0.30 3.57
N ASP A 927 50.34 -0.56 3.70
CA ASP A 927 51.75 -0.16 3.74
C ASP A 927 52.20 0.51 2.43
N GLU A 928 51.59 0.15 1.30
CA GLU A 928 51.77 0.82 0.00
C GLU A 928 50.80 2.01 -0.23
N GLY A 929 50.09 2.47 0.80
CA GLY A 929 49.13 3.58 0.70
C GLY A 929 47.96 3.29 -0.24
N TYR A 930 47.56 2.02 -0.36
CA TYR A 930 46.50 1.52 -1.24
C TYR A 930 46.71 1.83 -2.74
N ALA A 931 47.96 1.93 -3.19
CA ALA A 931 48.32 2.33 -4.56
C ALA A 931 47.59 1.52 -5.65
N TRP A 932 47.50 0.19 -5.50
CA TRP A 932 46.81 -0.68 -6.46
C TRP A 932 45.31 -0.38 -6.55
N TRP A 933 44.63 -0.20 -5.40
CA TRP A 933 43.21 0.16 -5.37
C TRP A 933 42.95 1.55 -5.94
N ILE A 934 43.83 2.53 -5.64
CA ILE A 934 43.76 3.86 -6.23
C ILE A 934 43.88 3.77 -7.76
N ALA A 935 44.82 2.98 -8.29
CA ALA A 935 44.95 2.76 -9.72
C ALA A 935 43.69 2.12 -10.33
N ARG A 936 43.12 1.11 -9.66
CA ARG A 936 41.89 0.45 -10.09
C ARG A 936 40.71 1.43 -10.18
N PHE A 937 40.50 2.26 -9.15
CA PHE A 937 39.46 3.29 -9.17
C PHE A 937 39.69 4.35 -10.23
N ARG A 938 40.94 4.81 -10.45
CA ARG A 938 41.27 5.73 -11.55
C ARG A 938 40.90 5.14 -12.90
N LYS A 939 41.21 3.86 -13.13
CA LYS A 939 40.85 3.20 -14.38
C LYS A 939 39.34 3.10 -14.52
N LEU A 940 38.62 2.70 -13.47
CA LEU A 940 37.16 2.59 -13.53
C LEU A 940 36.48 3.92 -13.79
N PHE A 941 36.87 5.01 -13.12
CA PHE A 941 36.31 6.34 -13.37
C PHE A 941 36.73 6.93 -14.73
N SER A 942 37.71 6.34 -15.42
CA SER A 942 37.96 6.65 -16.83
C SER A 942 37.01 5.94 -17.79
N LEU A 943 36.30 4.91 -17.33
CA LEU A 943 35.38 4.11 -18.14
C LEU A 943 33.91 4.43 -17.84
N VAL A 944 33.58 4.81 -16.61
CA VAL A 944 32.20 4.99 -16.15
C VAL A 944 32.06 6.19 -15.22
N ASP A 945 30.84 6.72 -15.11
CA ASP A 945 30.53 7.91 -14.29
C ASP A 945 30.16 7.54 -12.85
N ILE A 946 29.61 6.33 -12.65
CA ILE A 946 29.19 5.81 -11.34
C ILE A 946 29.69 4.36 -11.24
N VAL A 947 30.16 3.94 -10.06
CA VAL A 947 30.66 2.58 -9.83
C VAL A 947 29.82 1.87 -8.77
N ARG A 948 29.12 0.80 -9.15
CA ARG A 948 28.63 -0.19 -8.17
C ARG A 948 29.82 -1.02 -7.68
N ILE A 949 29.94 -1.16 -6.37
CA ILE A 949 30.87 -2.07 -5.73
C ILE A 949 30.10 -3.29 -5.26
N ASP A 950 30.37 -4.42 -5.89
CA ASP A 950 29.80 -5.72 -5.52
C ASP A 950 30.44 -6.20 -4.21
N HIS A 951 29.61 -6.76 -3.33
CA HIS A 951 29.97 -7.25 -2.01
C HIS A 951 30.67 -6.19 -1.14
N PHE A 952 30.11 -4.97 -1.09
CA PHE A 952 30.68 -3.82 -0.37
C PHE A 952 30.99 -4.14 1.10
N ARG A 953 30.19 -5.02 1.73
CA ARG A 953 30.41 -5.47 3.10
C ARG A 953 31.81 -6.03 3.35
N GLY A 954 32.48 -6.57 2.32
CA GLY A 954 33.85 -7.07 2.39
C GLY A 954 34.91 -6.02 2.77
N PHE A 955 34.60 -4.72 2.61
CA PHE A 955 35.47 -3.64 3.08
C PHE A 955 35.39 -3.40 4.59
N GLU A 956 34.27 -3.76 5.22
CA GLU A 956 34.10 -3.75 6.68
C GLU A 956 34.64 -5.05 7.29
N ALA A 957 34.15 -6.18 6.80
CA ALA A 957 34.60 -7.52 7.15
C ALA A 957 34.31 -8.51 6.03
N PHE A 958 35.23 -9.44 5.76
CA PHE A 958 35.06 -10.49 4.75
C PHE A 958 35.15 -11.88 5.38
N TRP A 959 34.53 -12.87 4.75
CA TRP A 959 34.55 -14.25 5.22
C TRP A 959 35.77 -14.97 4.64
N GLU A 960 36.73 -15.26 5.51
CA GLU A 960 37.99 -15.95 5.19
C GLU A 960 37.81 -17.46 5.30
N ILE A 961 38.10 -18.18 4.21
CA ILE A 961 38.02 -19.65 4.14
C ILE A 961 39.40 -20.19 3.77
N ASP A 962 39.80 -21.33 4.33
CA ASP A 962 41.03 -22.03 3.94
C ASP A 962 41.03 -22.36 2.44
N GLY A 963 42.13 -22.07 1.73
CA GLY A 963 42.23 -22.23 0.28
C GLY A 963 42.09 -23.68 -0.23
N LYS A 964 42.18 -24.69 0.65
CA LYS A 964 41.95 -26.11 0.33
C LYS A 964 40.55 -26.60 0.72
N ALA A 965 39.73 -25.74 1.32
CA ALA A 965 38.37 -26.09 1.71
C ALA A 965 37.51 -26.40 0.47
N LYS A 966 36.55 -27.31 0.64
CA LYS A 966 35.55 -27.64 -0.38
C LYS A 966 34.21 -26.95 -0.18
N THR A 967 34.04 -26.25 0.94
CA THR A 967 32.80 -25.58 1.36
C THR A 967 33.14 -24.34 2.18
N ALA A 968 32.20 -23.39 2.29
CA ALA A 968 32.41 -22.15 3.03
C ALA A 968 32.06 -22.22 4.53
N VAL A 969 31.56 -23.36 5.01
CA VAL A 969 31.07 -23.55 6.39
C VAL A 969 32.12 -23.20 7.45
N ASN A 970 33.38 -23.62 7.26
CA ASN A 970 34.45 -23.49 8.25
C ASN A 970 35.31 -22.23 8.07
N GLY A 971 34.71 -21.13 7.62
CA GLY A 971 35.41 -19.84 7.54
C GLY A 971 35.33 -19.02 8.83
N ARG A 972 35.84 -17.79 8.78
CA ARG A 972 35.73 -16.80 9.87
C ARG A 972 35.62 -15.37 9.33
N TRP A 973 34.95 -14.49 10.06
CA TRP A 973 34.93 -13.06 9.75
C TRP A 973 36.26 -12.42 10.10
N VAL A 974 36.87 -11.73 9.13
CA VAL A 974 38.10 -10.95 9.28
C VAL A 974 37.80 -9.50 8.90
N LYS A 975 38.34 -8.53 9.65
CA LYS A 975 38.13 -7.10 9.36
C LYS A 975 38.81 -6.70 8.07
N GLY A 976 38.07 -5.96 7.24
CA GLY A 976 38.56 -5.30 6.05
C GLY A 976 39.27 -3.97 6.36
N PRO A 977 39.61 -3.19 5.33
CA PRO A 977 40.34 -1.92 5.47
C PRO A 977 39.48 -0.77 6.02
N GLY A 978 38.14 -0.91 6.01
CA GLY A 978 37.20 0.11 6.46
C GLY A 978 37.32 1.44 5.70
N LYS A 979 37.01 2.53 6.40
CA LYS A 979 36.93 3.88 5.84
C LYS A 979 38.28 4.42 5.33
N GLU A 980 39.40 3.96 5.89
CA GLU A 980 40.75 4.45 5.55
C GLU A 980 41.08 4.27 4.06
N LEU A 981 40.66 3.14 3.46
CA LEU A 981 40.82 2.92 2.02
C LEU A 981 40.08 3.99 1.22
N PHE A 982 38.80 4.21 1.52
CA PHE A 982 37.98 5.16 0.77
C PHE A 982 38.45 6.60 0.96
N ASP A 983 39.00 6.94 2.12
CA ASP A 983 39.63 8.25 2.34
C ASP A 983 40.91 8.42 1.47
N ALA A 984 41.73 7.38 1.36
CA ALA A 984 42.91 7.38 0.48
C ALA A 984 42.53 7.48 -1.00
N VAL A 985 41.50 6.74 -1.42
CA VAL A 985 40.97 6.81 -2.80
C VAL A 985 40.42 8.20 -3.08
N ARG A 986 39.56 8.75 -2.20
CA ARG A 986 38.99 10.09 -2.32
C ARG A 986 40.08 11.18 -2.43
N ALA A 987 41.12 11.09 -1.61
CA ALA A 987 42.26 12.01 -1.67
C ALA A 987 43.01 11.94 -3.01
N ALA A 988 43.03 10.78 -3.66
CA ALA A 988 43.81 10.52 -4.87
C ALA A 988 43.03 10.68 -6.19
N VAL A 989 41.70 10.52 -6.18
CA VAL A 989 40.84 10.54 -7.37
C VAL A 989 39.74 11.60 -7.34
N GLY A 990 39.45 12.19 -6.18
CA GLY A 990 38.40 13.19 -6.00
C GLY A 990 37.08 12.57 -5.55
N ASP A 991 35.97 13.03 -6.13
CA ASP A 991 34.63 12.56 -5.78
C ASP A 991 34.47 11.07 -6.08
N LEU A 992 33.71 10.39 -5.22
CA LEU A 992 33.47 8.95 -5.28
C LEU A 992 31.99 8.66 -5.52
N PRO A 993 31.49 8.80 -6.77
CA PRO A 993 30.13 8.39 -7.14
C PRO A 993 30.02 6.86 -7.14
N ILE A 994 30.01 6.29 -5.94
CA ILE A 994 29.93 4.86 -5.68
C ILE A 994 28.50 4.49 -5.32
N VAL A 995 28.08 3.27 -5.65
CA VAL A 995 26.90 2.58 -5.10
C VAL A 995 27.39 1.36 -4.34
N ALA A 996 27.04 1.26 -3.06
CA ALA A 996 27.39 0.12 -2.24
C ALA A 996 26.35 -0.99 -2.46
N GLU A 997 26.77 -2.16 -2.95
CA GLU A 997 25.93 -3.34 -2.88
C GLU A 997 25.94 -3.88 -1.44
N ASP A 998 24.82 -3.67 -0.75
CA ASP A 998 24.60 -4.01 0.66
C ASP A 998 23.40 -4.96 0.81
N LEU A 999 23.33 -5.99 -0.03
CA LEU A 999 22.32 -7.04 0.08
C LEU A 999 22.78 -8.17 1.02
N GLY A 1000 21.82 -9.00 1.44
CA GLY A 1000 22.07 -10.10 2.38
C GLY A 1000 22.07 -9.66 3.84
N ILE A 1001 22.74 -10.43 4.71
CA ILE A 1001 22.84 -10.11 6.14
C ILE A 1001 23.93 -9.05 6.34
N ILE A 1002 23.50 -7.82 6.61
CA ILE A 1002 24.34 -6.65 6.84
C ILE A 1002 24.35 -6.29 8.32
N THR A 1003 25.50 -5.88 8.86
CA THR A 1003 25.66 -5.45 10.25
C THR A 1003 25.64 -3.93 10.37
N ASP A 1004 25.38 -3.40 11.57
CA ASP A 1004 25.34 -1.95 11.82
C ASP A 1004 26.66 -1.27 11.43
N GLU A 1005 27.80 -1.97 11.54
CA GLU A 1005 29.11 -1.45 11.13
C GLU A 1005 29.23 -1.27 9.62
N VAL A 1006 28.60 -2.14 8.82
CA VAL A 1006 28.60 -2.02 7.35
C VAL A 1006 27.71 -0.86 6.91
N GLU A 1007 26.52 -0.72 7.51
CA GLU A 1007 25.64 0.42 7.27
C GLU A 1007 26.33 1.73 7.67
N LYS A 1008 27.00 1.74 8.83
CA LYS A 1008 27.80 2.88 9.27
C LYS A 1008 28.93 3.20 8.30
N LEU A 1009 29.66 2.21 7.78
CA LEU A 1009 30.72 2.44 6.80
C LEU A 1009 30.16 3.06 5.51
N ARG A 1010 29.03 2.54 5.01
CA ARG A 1010 28.32 3.08 3.84
C ARG A 1010 27.92 4.54 4.07
N ASP A 1011 27.30 4.82 5.21
CA ASP A 1011 26.76 6.14 5.55
C ASP A 1011 27.87 7.17 5.83
N ASP A 1012 28.93 6.78 6.55
CA ASP A 1012 30.12 7.61 6.79
C ASP A 1012 30.84 7.97 5.48
N CYS A 1013 30.74 7.12 4.45
CA CYS A 1013 31.25 7.39 3.11
C CYS A 1013 30.28 8.19 2.22
N GLY A 1014 29.01 8.31 2.63
CA GLY A 1014 27.93 8.95 1.87
C GLY A 1014 27.45 8.13 0.67
N PHE A 1015 27.72 6.82 0.63
CA PHE A 1015 27.35 5.97 -0.49
C PHE A 1015 25.88 5.55 -0.39
N PRO A 1016 25.11 5.51 -1.49
CA PRO A 1016 23.80 4.91 -1.50
C PRO A 1016 23.91 3.38 -1.39
N GLY A 1017 22.97 2.77 -0.69
CA GLY A 1017 22.76 1.32 -0.70
C GLY A 1017 21.93 0.86 -1.90
N MET A 1018 21.68 -0.44 -2.00
CA MET A 1018 20.81 -1.07 -2.98
C MET A 1018 19.55 -1.61 -2.32
N LYS A 1019 18.43 -1.52 -3.05
CA LYS A 1019 17.15 -2.11 -2.66
C LYS A 1019 16.56 -2.85 -3.84
N VAL A 1020 16.22 -4.12 -3.67
CA VAL A 1020 15.73 -4.99 -4.76
C VAL A 1020 14.35 -5.51 -4.39
N LEU A 1021 13.33 -5.10 -5.16
CA LEU A 1021 11.94 -5.43 -4.86
C LEU A 1021 11.69 -6.95 -4.80
N HIS A 1022 12.34 -7.73 -5.66
CA HIS A 1022 12.24 -9.20 -5.63
C HIS A 1022 12.69 -9.83 -4.30
N PHE A 1023 13.50 -9.13 -3.51
CA PHE A 1023 13.97 -9.60 -2.20
C PHE A 1023 13.19 -9.04 -1.02
N THR A 1024 12.44 -7.96 -1.20
CA THR A 1024 11.77 -7.26 -0.10
C THR A 1024 10.26 -7.42 -0.09
N LEU A 1025 9.65 -7.80 -1.22
CA LEU A 1025 8.21 -8.01 -1.33
C LEU A 1025 7.81 -9.43 -0.92
N PHE A 1026 7.81 -9.65 0.39
CA PHE A 1026 7.30 -10.85 1.04
C PHE A 1026 6.34 -10.48 2.17
N LEU A 1027 5.47 -11.41 2.54
CA LEU A 1027 4.59 -11.23 3.70
C LEU A 1027 5.44 -11.24 4.98
N ASN A 1028 5.32 -10.21 5.82
CA ASN A 1028 5.95 -10.19 7.14
C ASN A 1028 5.22 -11.13 8.11
N ASP A 1029 5.72 -11.26 9.34
CA ASP A 1029 5.13 -12.09 10.39
C ASP A 1029 3.69 -11.69 10.77
N LYS A 1030 3.23 -10.51 10.33
CA LYS A 1030 1.87 -9.99 10.51
C LYS A 1030 0.99 -10.19 9.28
N GLY A 1031 1.48 -10.88 8.24
CA GLY A 1031 0.76 -11.11 6.99
C GLY A 1031 0.58 -9.84 6.16
N ARG A 1032 1.37 -8.78 6.39
CA ARG A 1032 1.38 -7.56 5.60
C ARG A 1032 2.51 -7.60 4.58
N ILE A 1033 2.33 -6.88 3.47
CA ILE A 1033 3.36 -6.71 2.45
C ILE A 1033 3.52 -5.24 2.13
N GLY A 1034 4.77 -4.83 1.92
CA GLY A 1034 5.10 -3.46 1.58
C GLY A 1034 6.60 -3.25 1.64
N PHE A 1035 7.04 -2.07 1.25
CA PHE A 1035 8.46 -1.75 1.19
C PHE A 1035 8.67 -0.24 1.17
N VAL A 1036 9.72 0.22 1.85
CA VAL A 1036 10.21 1.60 1.79
C VAL A 1036 11.69 1.61 1.40
N ALA A 1037 12.04 2.52 0.49
CA ALA A 1037 13.41 2.70 0.02
C ALA A 1037 13.99 4.00 0.58
N PRO A 1038 15.13 3.94 1.31
CA PRO A 1038 15.86 5.12 1.75
C PRO A 1038 16.16 6.07 0.61
N GLU A 1039 16.13 7.37 0.89
CA GLU A 1039 16.42 8.37 -0.13
C GLU A 1039 17.81 8.16 -0.79
N ASN A 1040 18.84 7.96 0.04
CA ASN A 1040 20.18 7.61 -0.42
C ASN A 1040 20.28 6.11 -0.75
N SER A 1041 19.50 5.65 -1.72
CA SER A 1041 19.56 4.29 -2.23
C SER A 1041 19.30 4.21 -3.73
N VAL A 1042 19.64 3.07 -4.32
CA VAL A 1042 19.29 2.68 -5.68
C VAL A 1042 18.29 1.54 -5.63
N ILE A 1043 17.10 1.77 -6.17
CA ILE A 1043 16.05 0.75 -6.22
C ILE A 1043 16.07 -0.01 -7.54
N TYR A 1044 15.85 -1.31 -7.47
CA TYR A 1044 15.76 -2.25 -8.59
C TYR A 1044 14.46 -3.04 -8.50
N THR A 1045 13.87 -3.39 -9.64
CA THR A 1045 12.89 -4.51 -9.67
C THR A 1045 13.64 -5.80 -9.31
N GLY A 1046 14.59 -6.16 -10.17
CA GLY A 1046 15.59 -7.22 -9.98
C GLY A 1046 16.95 -6.77 -10.51
N THR A 1047 18.01 -7.48 -10.11
CA THR A 1047 19.36 -7.31 -10.66
C THR A 1047 19.61 -8.34 -11.78
N HIS A 1048 20.86 -8.43 -12.25
CA HIS A 1048 21.27 -9.45 -13.24
C HIS A 1048 21.27 -10.89 -12.67
N ASP A 1049 21.34 -11.05 -11.35
CA ASP A 1049 21.27 -12.34 -10.66
C ASP A 1049 19.84 -12.81 -10.40
N ASN A 1050 18.89 -11.88 -10.44
CA ASN A 1050 17.48 -12.19 -10.28
C ASN A 1050 16.90 -12.78 -11.57
N ASN A 1051 15.79 -13.49 -11.41
CA ASN A 1051 14.92 -13.83 -12.53
C ASN A 1051 14.32 -12.53 -13.11
N THR A 1052 13.75 -12.58 -14.31
CA THR A 1052 12.94 -11.43 -14.77
C THR A 1052 11.74 -11.24 -13.85
N THR A 1053 11.12 -10.07 -13.80
CA THR A 1053 9.96 -9.86 -12.92
C THR A 1053 8.81 -10.81 -13.24
N VAL A 1054 8.54 -11.09 -14.53
CA VAL A 1054 7.57 -12.14 -14.93
C VAL A 1054 8.00 -13.51 -14.42
N GLY A 1055 9.28 -13.86 -14.56
CA GLY A 1055 9.80 -15.14 -14.10
C GLY A 1055 9.77 -15.30 -12.57
N TRP A 1056 10.19 -14.27 -11.85
CA TRP A 1056 10.15 -14.19 -10.39
C TRP A 1056 8.72 -14.34 -9.89
N PHE A 1057 7.79 -13.55 -10.43
CA PHE A 1057 6.40 -13.58 -10.02
C PHE A 1057 5.77 -14.96 -10.26
N THR A 1058 6.05 -15.59 -11.40
CA THR A 1058 5.40 -16.86 -11.78
C THR A 1058 6.07 -18.11 -11.22
N LYS A 1059 7.36 -18.06 -10.84
CA LYS A 1059 8.14 -19.26 -10.48
C LYS A 1059 8.86 -19.18 -9.14
N ASP A 1060 9.25 -17.99 -8.71
CA ASP A 1060 10.16 -17.84 -7.56
C ASP A 1060 9.39 -17.51 -6.26
N ILE A 1061 8.19 -16.91 -6.36
CA ILE A 1061 7.31 -16.64 -5.22
C ILE A 1061 6.05 -17.51 -5.25
N ASN A 1062 5.56 -17.83 -4.05
CA ASN A 1062 4.34 -18.63 -3.88
C ASN A 1062 3.07 -17.82 -4.20
N GLU A 1063 1.97 -18.53 -4.44
CA GLU A 1063 0.66 -17.94 -4.75
C GLU A 1063 0.15 -16.88 -3.73
N PRO A 1064 0.32 -17.03 -2.41
CA PRO A 1064 -0.06 -15.99 -1.45
C PRO A 1064 0.72 -14.69 -1.67
N THR A 1065 2.03 -14.78 -1.83
CA THR A 1065 2.89 -13.62 -2.06
C THR A 1065 2.54 -12.97 -3.40
N GLN A 1066 2.26 -13.75 -4.44
CA GLN A 1066 1.79 -13.23 -5.73
C GLN A 1066 0.53 -12.38 -5.59
N ALA A 1067 -0.46 -12.89 -4.85
CA ALA A 1067 -1.73 -12.18 -4.65
C ALA A 1067 -1.54 -10.90 -3.82
N ALA A 1068 -0.73 -10.96 -2.76
CA ALA A 1068 -0.41 -9.80 -1.93
C ALA A 1068 0.34 -8.72 -2.71
N VAL A 1069 1.34 -9.08 -3.52
CA VAL A 1069 2.06 -8.16 -4.41
C VAL A 1069 1.12 -7.52 -5.42
N ALA A 1070 0.27 -8.32 -6.07
CA ALA A 1070 -0.69 -7.83 -7.04
C ALA A 1070 -1.67 -6.84 -6.41
N GLN A 1071 -2.18 -7.12 -5.21
CA GLN A 1071 -3.05 -6.22 -4.46
C GLN A 1071 -2.33 -4.91 -4.09
N LEU A 1072 -1.11 -4.99 -3.54
CA LEU A 1072 -0.31 -3.83 -3.11
C LEU A 1072 -0.13 -2.81 -4.22
N ILE A 1073 0.10 -3.27 -5.45
CA ILE A 1073 0.34 -2.40 -6.62
C ILE A 1073 -0.90 -2.23 -7.51
N GLY A 1074 -2.04 -2.82 -7.13
CA GLY A 1074 -3.28 -2.80 -7.91
C GLY A 1074 -3.18 -3.51 -9.27
N ALA A 1075 -2.38 -4.57 -9.40
CA ALA A 1075 -2.20 -5.37 -10.62
C ALA A 1075 -3.19 -6.54 -10.74
N ASP A 1076 -3.43 -6.96 -11.99
CA ASP A 1076 -4.08 -8.24 -12.26
C ASP A 1076 -3.09 -9.39 -12.03
N LYS A 1077 -3.33 -10.20 -10.98
CA LYS A 1077 -2.50 -11.36 -10.62
C LYS A 1077 -2.37 -12.36 -11.78
N GLU A 1078 -3.41 -12.52 -12.60
CA GLU A 1078 -3.43 -13.49 -13.69
C GLU A 1078 -2.67 -12.96 -14.93
N ASN A 1079 -2.25 -11.68 -14.92
CA ASN A 1079 -1.43 -11.07 -15.96
C ASN A 1079 -0.05 -10.61 -15.41
N PRO A 1080 0.97 -11.49 -15.41
CA PRO A 1080 2.32 -11.18 -14.91
C PRO A 1080 3.00 -9.98 -15.60
N GLN A 1081 2.58 -9.63 -16.82
CA GLN A 1081 3.10 -8.47 -17.54
C GLN A 1081 2.52 -7.16 -16.99
N ASP A 1082 1.24 -7.15 -16.59
CA ASP A 1082 0.64 -6.04 -15.85
C ASP A 1082 1.31 -5.84 -14.49
N VAL A 1083 1.56 -6.95 -13.77
CA VAL A 1083 2.34 -6.94 -12.52
C VAL A 1083 3.72 -6.31 -12.75
N THR A 1084 4.44 -6.72 -13.80
CA THR A 1084 5.76 -6.17 -14.11
C THR A 1084 5.70 -4.67 -14.38
N LYS A 1085 4.73 -4.21 -15.18
CA LYS A 1085 4.54 -2.79 -15.49
C LYS A 1085 4.23 -1.96 -14.23
N LYS A 1086 3.35 -2.45 -13.36
CA LYS A 1086 2.98 -1.77 -12.11
C LYS A 1086 4.10 -1.83 -11.06
N LEU A 1087 4.93 -2.87 -11.08
CA LEU A 1087 6.10 -2.97 -10.21
C LEU A 1087 7.21 -1.98 -10.63
N ILE A 1088 7.37 -1.74 -11.92
CA ILE A 1088 8.25 -0.67 -12.44
C ILE A 1088 7.74 0.70 -11.97
N ARG A 1089 6.43 0.95 -12.09
CA ARG A 1089 5.80 2.18 -11.57
C ARG A 1089 6.02 2.33 -10.06
N PHE A 1090 5.87 1.25 -9.30
CA PHE A 1090 6.13 1.22 -7.86
C PHE A 1090 7.60 1.56 -7.53
N ALA A 1091 8.56 1.04 -8.30
CA ALA A 1091 9.97 1.40 -8.14
C ALA A 1091 10.24 2.89 -8.43
N TYR A 1092 9.62 3.44 -9.49
CA TYR A 1092 9.72 4.86 -9.83
C TYR A 1092 9.09 5.77 -8.77
N ALA A 1093 7.98 5.35 -8.16
CA ALA A 1093 7.31 6.11 -7.11
C ALA A 1093 8.12 6.19 -5.79
N SER A 1094 9.07 5.28 -5.55
CA SER A 1094 9.87 5.23 -4.32
C SER A 1094 10.68 6.52 -4.05
N ARG A 1095 11.20 6.69 -2.82
CA ARG A 1095 12.05 7.82 -2.43
C ARG A 1095 13.51 7.71 -2.90
N ALA A 1096 13.95 6.53 -3.34
CA ALA A 1096 15.30 6.28 -3.81
C ALA A 1096 15.76 7.28 -4.89
N ARG A 1097 16.97 7.83 -4.73
CA ARG A 1097 17.57 8.78 -5.66
C ARG A 1097 17.78 8.21 -7.07
N LEU A 1098 17.84 6.89 -7.22
CA LEU A 1098 17.96 6.25 -8.54
C LEU A 1098 17.08 5.01 -8.61
N ALA A 1099 16.30 4.89 -9.69
CA ALA A 1099 15.55 3.68 -10.01
C ALA A 1099 16.15 3.03 -11.27
N ILE A 1100 16.58 1.77 -11.17
CA ILE A 1100 17.13 1.00 -12.29
C ILE A 1100 16.22 -0.17 -12.60
N VAL A 1101 15.88 -0.33 -13.89
CA VAL A 1101 15.04 -1.44 -14.37
C VAL A 1101 15.83 -2.27 -15.38
N PRO A 1102 15.89 -3.61 -15.26
CA PRO A 1102 16.43 -4.47 -16.29
C PRO A 1102 15.66 -4.35 -17.60
N MET A 1103 16.38 -4.34 -18.72
CA MET A 1103 15.75 -4.26 -20.05
C MET A 1103 14.73 -5.37 -20.31
N GLN A 1104 14.93 -6.55 -19.71
CA GLN A 1104 14.01 -7.68 -19.77
C GLN A 1104 12.63 -7.35 -19.20
N ASP A 1105 12.58 -6.54 -18.13
CA ASP A 1105 11.34 -6.16 -17.46
C ASP A 1105 10.58 -5.11 -18.27
N LEU A 1106 11.28 -4.16 -18.90
CA LEU A 1106 10.66 -3.21 -19.84
C LEU A 1106 9.99 -3.91 -21.02
N LEU A 1107 10.53 -5.06 -21.44
CA LEU A 1107 9.99 -5.90 -22.51
C LEU A 1107 8.98 -6.95 -22.01
N GLY A 1108 8.75 -7.07 -20.70
CA GLY A 1108 7.84 -8.07 -20.11
C GLY A 1108 8.23 -9.53 -20.41
N LEU A 1109 9.54 -9.85 -20.43
CA LEU A 1109 10.05 -11.18 -20.79
C LEU A 1109 10.04 -12.15 -19.61
N ASP A 1110 9.87 -13.45 -19.89
CA ASP A 1110 9.90 -14.53 -18.89
C ASP A 1110 11.33 -15.00 -18.53
N SER A 1111 11.44 -16.04 -17.69
CA SER A 1111 12.72 -16.59 -17.21
C SER A 1111 13.72 -17.02 -18.28
N ARG A 1112 13.30 -17.21 -19.54
CA ARG A 1112 14.24 -17.50 -20.64
C ARG A 1112 15.17 -16.33 -20.93
N ALA A 1113 14.80 -15.13 -20.48
CA ALA A 1113 15.60 -13.91 -20.62
C ALA A 1113 16.48 -13.59 -19.39
N ARG A 1114 16.48 -14.46 -18.37
CA ARG A 1114 17.32 -14.29 -17.18
C ARG A 1114 18.80 -14.20 -17.58
N MET A 1115 19.51 -13.20 -17.02
CA MET A 1115 20.91 -12.97 -17.34
C MET A 1115 21.85 -13.95 -16.64
N ASN A 1116 21.67 -14.17 -15.34
CA ASN A 1116 22.45 -15.13 -14.56
C ASN A 1116 21.58 -15.93 -13.59
N THR A 1117 21.86 -17.21 -13.45
CA THR A 1117 21.37 -18.06 -12.35
C THR A 1117 22.55 -18.41 -11.45
N PRO A 1118 22.66 -17.79 -10.25
CA PRO A 1118 23.74 -18.07 -9.32
C PRO A 1118 23.89 -19.56 -9.02
N GLY A 1119 25.13 -20.02 -8.88
CA GLY A 1119 25.45 -21.44 -8.60
C GLY A 1119 25.39 -22.39 -9.80
N THR A 1120 25.15 -21.89 -11.03
CA THR A 1120 25.12 -22.71 -12.26
C THR A 1120 26.27 -22.37 -13.22
N ILE A 1121 26.63 -23.31 -14.10
CA ILE A 1121 27.69 -23.13 -15.11
C ILE A 1121 27.12 -23.43 -16.51
N GLY A 1122 27.48 -22.61 -17.51
CA GLY A 1122 27.23 -22.89 -18.93
C GLY A 1122 25.94 -22.33 -19.52
N LEU A 1123 25.00 -21.83 -18.71
CA LEU A 1123 23.74 -21.22 -19.16
C LEU A 1123 23.72 -19.68 -19.06
N ASN A 1124 24.62 -19.09 -18.28
CA ASN A 1124 24.58 -17.69 -17.88
C ASN A 1124 25.19 -16.74 -18.92
N TRP A 1125 24.85 -15.45 -18.82
CA TRP A 1125 25.41 -14.32 -19.58
C TRP A 1125 25.11 -14.33 -21.08
N LYS A 1126 24.25 -15.24 -21.53
CA LYS A 1126 23.99 -15.47 -22.95
C LYS A 1126 22.85 -14.63 -23.50
N TRP A 1127 21.94 -14.11 -22.68
CA TRP A 1127 20.73 -13.46 -23.19
C TRP A 1127 21.04 -12.23 -24.08
N CYS A 1128 20.32 -12.11 -25.20
CA CYS A 1128 20.41 -11.00 -26.15
C CYS A 1128 19.03 -10.50 -26.60
N LEU A 1129 18.97 -9.20 -26.89
CA LEU A 1129 17.85 -8.53 -27.54
C LEU A 1129 17.67 -9.02 -28.97
N LYS A 1130 16.41 -8.98 -29.42
CA LYS A 1130 16.08 -9.15 -30.84
C LYS A 1130 16.28 -7.83 -31.58
N PRO A 1131 16.61 -7.85 -32.89
CA PRO A 1131 16.84 -6.62 -33.66
C PRO A 1131 15.67 -5.63 -33.70
N ASP A 1132 14.44 -6.09 -33.46
CA ASP A 1132 13.20 -5.31 -33.48
C ASP A 1132 12.74 -4.81 -32.10
N TYR A 1133 13.59 -4.91 -31.06
CA TYR A 1133 13.21 -4.57 -29.68
C TYR A 1133 12.64 -3.15 -29.50
N LEU A 1134 13.12 -2.17 -30.28
CA LEU A 1134 12.62 -0.79 -30.23
C LEU A 1134 11.17 -0.67 -30.69
N MET A 1135 10.65 -1.59 -31.49
CA MET A 1135 9.23 -1.60 -31.90
C MET A 1135 8.31 -2.08 -30.77
N ALA A 1136 8.86 -2.80 -29.78
CA ALA A 1136 8.12 -3.32 -28.64
C ALA A 1136 8.10 -2.35 -27.45
N LEU A 1137 8.83 -1.23 -27.53
CA LEU A 1137 8.97 -0.27 -26.45
C LEU A 1137 8.28 1.05 -26.79
N ASP A 1138 7.69 1.67 -25.77
CA ASP A 1138 7.12 3.01 -25.86
C ASP A 1138 7.96 3.98 -25.04
N ALA A 1139 8.89 4.67 -25.73
CA ALA A 1139 9.76 5.67 -25.10
C ALA A 1139 8.94 6.83 -24.47
N LYS A 1140 7.80 7.22 -25.07
CA LYS A 1140 6.96 8.29 -24.54
C LYS A 1140 6.28 7.88 -23.25
N ALA A 1141 5.79 6.64 -23.16
CA ALA A 1141 5.22 6.12 -21.93
C ALA A 1141 6.26 6.04 -20.80
N LEU A 1142 7.48 5.60 -21.10
CA LEU A 1142 8.56 5.53 -20.12
C LEU A 1142 9.02 6.93 -19.67
N ARG A 1143 9.05 7.90 -20.58
CA ARG A 1143 9.31 9.31 -20.27
C ARG A 1143 8.23 9.91 -19.39
N ALA A 1144 6.95 9.69 -19.72
CA ALA A 1144 5.83 10.18 -18.92
C ALA A 1144 5.89 9.63 -17.49
N LEU A 1145 6.33 8.38 -17.31
CA LEU A 1145 6.56 7.79 -16.00
C LEU A 1145 7.71 8.47 -15.23
N ALA A 1146 8.81 8.79 -15.91
CA ALA A 1146 9.92 9.53 -15.31
C ALA A 1146 9.49 10.96 -14.90
N GLU A 1147 8.74 11.66 -15.75
CA GLU A 1147 8.21 13.00 -15.46
C GLU A 1147 7.21 12.97 -14.29
N GLU A 1148 6.31 11.98 -14.25
CA GLU A 1148 5.31 11.83 -13.19
C GLU A 1148 5.92 11.76 -11.79
N TYR A 1149 7.04 11.05 -11.64
CA TYR A 1149 7.70 10.83 -10.35
C TYR A 1149 8.97 11.67 -10.14
N GLY A 1150 9.14 12.73 -10.94
CA GLY A 1150 10.24 13.70 -10.80
C GLY A 1150 11.63 13.09 -11.01
N ARG A 1151 11.79 12.23 -12.03
CA ARG A 1151 13.03 11.52 -12.37
C ARG A 1151 13.62 11.90 -13.74
N TYR A 1152 13.09 12.95 -14.37
CA TYR A 1152 13.45 13.44 -15.71
C TYR A 1152 14.43 14.61 -15.70
#